data_AF-A0A4R5QHT1-F1
#
_entry.id   AF-A0A4R5QHT1-F1
#
_cell.length_a   1.000
_cell.length_b   1.000
_cell.length_c   1.000
_cell.angle_alpha   90.00
_cell.angle_beta   90.00
_cell.angle_gamma   90.00
#
_symmetry.space_group_name_H-M   'P 1'
#
loop_
_entity.id
_entity.type
_entity.pdbx_description
1 polymer ?
#
loop_
_entity_poly.entity_id
_entity_poly.type
_entity_poly.pdbx_seq_one_letter_code
_entity_poly.pdbx_strand_id
1 'polypeptide(L)'
;MSRRRRQRLPRQAATLNQSTLGLDLVATAAAPARRALRAHRPADERQASLGLCFDATSDVSRSPPPGSLAAMRPEVAARWHPTRNGGLRPKDVTPGSQERAWWTCSKDSRHVWDAIIGARTLSTTEDGCPFCKGLRVLSDESFAAADPDLAAQWHPERNGDLRADGVSPHSNRKAWWVCPSNPRHVWDAIVANRRKSRGCPFCRGLRVVPEESLAALRPDAAAEWHPERNGDLRPEDVTVQSNKEVWWRCAANPSHEWPAAVYDRTRSARNGCPFCNGKRTAAGESIADLRPDVAVRWHPTKNGRLRPEDLRPRSQKQVWWRCAVNPGHEWPASVANMTATTGTGCPFCSGKRVTPKTNLEALEPDIAAQWHPTRNGDLRPSQISRGSKKKVWWLCPVNPEHEWPAVVSARTGKNRTGCPHCFYQSSRNELRVLSEMSCLLPGVRHREAVHGDEADVLVADLRIAFEYDGQFFHGGPKGASRDAEKQRRLTSNGYLLFRMRERPLPLLSERDVHVSGRLLIFQEMAAFVTKLLAHAELSAGARRTLEDYAAGGAFVAEARYLELLKNLRKPREGGSLAERRPDVAAEWHPTRNGGITPEDVAYASNAPAWWICRADPTHEWDAPPAARTTGTMSGCPHCARAGWNRALRDHRAEQRSAWEDMVRECILPVFVRMCGNRASQREIADELNRLGLPTLRGKPWTLARVQAVWPEIEALHGDKLPLSTQMVAFGHEFRSVAQVAERFGIAQQSLRHQLDLRDDDLEAAILHFRTEAEAWLASGTRPPPREKRRRVPLPSA
;
A
#
# COMPACT_ATOMS: atom_id res chain seq x y z
N MET A 1 34.37 2.63 17.11
CA MET A 1 33.88 2.90 18.48
C MET A 1 33.24 1.64 19.05
N SER A 2 33.32 1.46 20.37
CA SER A 2 33.48 0.19 21.09
C SER A 2 32.19 -0.54 21.50
N ARG A 3 32.23 -1.89 21.39
CA ARG A 3 31.72 -2.99 22.28
C ARG A 3 30.27 -2.88 22.84
N ARG A 4 29.46 -3.95 22.87
CA ARG A 4 29.65 -5.18 23.69
C ARG A 4 28.80 -6.36 23.18
N ARG A 5 29.42 -7.53 23.04
CA ARG A 5 28.79 -8.87 23.02
C ARG A 5 28.73 -9.41 24.46
N ARG A 6 27.69 -10.18 24.81
CA ARG A 6 27.69 -11.09 25.96
C ARG A 6 27.31 -12.49 25.50
N GLN A 7 28.25 -13.43 25.69
CA GLN A 7 28.04 -14.88 25.71
C GLN A 7 27.77 -15.32 27.15
N ARG A 8 26.99 -16.39 27.35
CA ARG A 8 27.04 -17.23 28.55
C ARG A 8 26.88 -18.71 28.16
N LEU A 9 27.80 -19.51 28.69
CA LEU A 9 27.85 -20.99 28.69
C LEU A 9 27.41 -21.52 30.08
N PRO A 10 27.23 -22.84 30.26
CA PRO A 10 26.25 -23.46 31.16
C PRO A 10 26.84 -23.93 32.51
N ARG A 11 25.98 -24.43 33.42
CA ARG A 11 26.39 -25.16 34.63
C ARG A 11 25.64 -26.48 34.76
N GLN A 12 26.39 -27.54 35.02
CA GLN A 12 25.96 -28.87 35.48
C GLN A 12 26.05 -28.97 37.01
N ALA A 13 25.22 -29.88 37.54
CA ALA A 13 25.37 -30.80 38.68
C ALA A 13 25.70 -30.29 40.10
N ALA A 14 24.88 -30.71 41.07
CA ALA A 14 25.33 -31.46 42.26
C ALA A 14 24.13 -32.08 43.01
N THR A 15 24.14 -33.40 43.13
CA THR A 15 23.42 -34.23 44.10
C THR A 15 24.10 -34.15 45.47
N LEU A 16 23.34 -34.24 46.56
CA LEU A 16 23.82 -34.70 47.87
C LEU A 16 22.65 -35.25 48.70
N ASN A 17 22.95 -36.29 49.45
CA ASN A 17 22.09 -37.29 50.08
C ASN A 17 22.67 -37.54 51.48
N GLN A 18 21.89 -37.46 52.57
CA GLN A 18 22.17 -38.01 53.91
C GLN A 18 20.81 -38.19 54.66
N SER A 19 20.34 -39.39 55.01
CA SER A 19 20.69 -40.29 56.15
C SER A 19 20.03 -39.86 57.49
N THR A 20 18.92 -40.47 57.93
CA THR A 20 18.71 -41.60 58.90
C THR A 20 18.84 -41.30 60.41
N LEU A 21 17.95 -41.97 61.19
CA LEU A 21 17.80 -42.17 62.67
C LEU A 21 16.48 -41.55 63.20
N GLY A 22 15.56 -42.20 63.93
CA GLY A 22 15.49 -43.52 64.58
C GLY A 22 15.05 -43.38 66.06
N LEU A 23 13.81 -43.84 66.40
CA LEU A 23 13.31 -44.33 67.72
C LEU A 23 13.30 -43.32 68.91
N ASP A 24 12.47 -43.36 69.97
CA ASP A 24 11.29 -44.12 70.44
C ASP A 24 10.74 -43.41 71.74
N LEU A 25 9.49 -43.75 72.15
CA LEU A 25 8.88 -43.67 73.52
C LEU A 25 8.60 -42.25 74.14
N VAL A 26 7.58 -41.93 74.96
CA VAL A 26 6.42 -42.59 75.62
C VAL A 26 5.49 -41.52 76.26
N ALA A 27 4.16 -41.81 76.29
CA ALA A 27 3.05 -41.39 77.21
C ALA A 27 2.87 -39.89 77.60
N THR A 28 1.69 -39.33 77.91
CA THR A 28 0.49 -39.74 78.69
C THR A 28 -0.73 -38.87 78.27
N ALA A 29 -1.90 -39.44 77.97
CA ALA A 29 -3.12 -39.55 78.79
C ALA A 29 -3.92 -38.25 79.09
N ALA A 30 -5.19 -38.20 78.62
CA ALA A 30 -6.38 -37.73 79.36
C ALA A 30 -7.68 -38.08 78.60
N ALA A 31 -8.67 -38.57 79.35
CA ALA A 31 -9.97 -39.12 78.91
C ALA A 31 -11.05 -38.03 78.63
N PRO A 32 -12.32 -38.36 78.27
CA PRO A 32 -13.26 -38.93 79.24
C PRO A 32 -14.32 -39.96 78.75
N ALA A 33 -14.80 -40.70 79.75
CA ALA A 33 -16.19 -41.15 80.00
C ALA A 33 -16.91 -42.15 79.06
N ARG A 34 -16.97 -43.39 79.56
CA ARG A 34 -17.95 -44.44 79.23
C ARG A 34 -19.21 -44.32 80.11
N ARG A 35 -20.36 -44.70 79.56
CA ARG A 35 -21.49 -45.33 80.28
C ARG A 35 -22.09 -46.40 79.35
N ALA A 36 -21.58 -47.63 79.40
CA ALA A 36 -22.14 -48.76 80.14
C ALA A 36 -23.49 -49.25 79.58
N LEU A 37 -23.44 -50.16 78.61
CA LEU A 37 -24.51 -51.12 78.31
C LEU A 37 -24.11 -52.46 78.93
N ARG A 38 -24.96 -52.95 79.84
CA ARG A 38 -24.82 -54.26 80.50
C ARG A 38 -25.05 -55.37 79.48
N ALA A 39 -24.16 -56.36 79.55
CA ALA A 39 -24.31 -57.67 78.95
C ALA A 39 -25.39 -58.50 79.67
N HIS A 40 -26.05 -59.40 78.94
CA HIS A 40 -26.29 -60.76 79.42
C HIS A 40 -26.19 -61.76 78.26
N ARG A 41 -25.50 -62.85 78.58
CA ARG A 41 -25.16 -64.04 77.78
C ARG A 41 -26.41 -64.93 77.53
N PRO A 42 -26.29 -65.93 76.64
CA PRO A 42 -27.35 -66.89 76.32
C PRO A 42 -27.44 -68.00 77.36
N ALA A 43 -28.59 -68.65 77.46
CA ALA A 43 -28.76 -69.91 78.18
C ALA A 43 -29.29 -70.95 77.21
N ASP A 44 -28.49 -72.01 77.07
CA ASP A 44 -28.74 -73.24 76.32
C ASP A 44 -29.83 -74.11 76.94
N GLU A 45 -30.40 -74.92 76.06
CA GLU A 45 -31.25 -76.07 76.27
C GLU A 45 -30.70 -77.07 77.31
N ARG A 46 -31.55 -77.58 78.20
CA ARG A 46 -31.51 -78.99 78.62
C ARG A 46 -32.91 -79.56 78.86
N GLN A 47 -33.15 -80.63 78.12
CA GLN A 47 -34.04 -81.78 78.32
C GLN A 47 -34.72 -81.93 79.69
N ALA A 48 -36.02 -82.22 79.65
CA ALA A 48 -36.65 -83.20 80.53
C ALA A 48 -37.94 -83.74 79.87
N SER A 49 -37.84 -84.96 79.36
CA SER A 49 -38.95 -85.86 79.03
C SER A 49 -39.33 -86.65 80.29
N LEU A 50 -40.65 -86.89 80.44
CA LEU A 50 -41.42 -87.74 81.39
C LEU A 50 -42.58 -86.86 81.88
N GLY A 51 -43.83 -87.02 81.44
CA GLY A 51 -44.58 -88.27 81.38
C GLY A 51 -45.48 -88.32 82.61
N LEU A 52 -46.76 -87.97 82.44
CA LEU A 52 -47.98 -88.56 83.03
C LEU A 52 -49.11 -87.53 83.22
N CYS A 53 -50.21 -87.83 82.54
CA CYS A 53 -51.62 -87.63 82.86
C CYS A 53 -51.99 -86.68 84.02
N PHE A 54 -52.82 -85.66 83.74
CA PHE A 54 -54.22 -85.60 84.21
C PHE A 54 -54.94 -84.35 83.67
N ASP A 55 -56.24 -84.53 83.45
CA ASP A 55 -57.33 -83.55 83.34
C ASP A 55 -57.44 -82.60 82.14
N ALA A 56 -58.26 -83.08 81.20
CA ALA A 56 -59.25 -82.26 80.54
C ALA A 56 -60.21 -81.63 81.57
N THR A 57 -60.14 -80.31 81.72
CA THR A 57 -61.29 -79.51 82.21
C THR A 57 -61.53 -78.36 81.24
N SER A 58 -62.57 -78.55 80.42
CA SER A 58 -63.56 -77.54 80.03
C SER A 58 -63.22 -76.08 80.35
N ASP A 59 -62.86 -75.27 79.34
CA ASP A 59 -63.24 -73.86 79.34
C ASP A 59 -64.47 -73.69 78.44
N VAL A 60 -65.54 -73.33 79.12
CA VAL A 60 -66.89 -73.14 78.63
C VAL A 60 -66.91 -71.89 77.76
N SER A 61 -67.40 -72.05 76.54
CA SER A 61 -68.23 -71.08 75.79
C SER A 61 -68.65 -69.84 76.61
N ARG A 62 -67.78 -68.83 76.72
CA ARG A 62 -68.14 -67.45 77.04
C ARG A 62 -68.00 -66.64 75.78
N SER A 63 -69.13 -66.17 75.25
CA SER A 63 -69.16 -65.26 74.11
C SER A 63 -68.22 -64.07 74.36
N PRO A 64 -67.44 -63.64 73.36
CA PRO A 64 -66.50 -62.54 73.52
C PRO A 64 -67.21 -61.25 73.97
N PRO A 65 -66.55 -60.38 74.77
CA PRO A 65 -67.17 -59.15 75.27
C PRO A 65 -67.74 -58.30 74.14
N PRO A 66 -68.97 -57.74 74.27
CA PRO A 66 -69.53 -56.82 73.28
C PRO A 66 -68.57 -55.65 73.06
N GLY A 67 -68.15 -55.41 71.81
CA GLY A 67 -67.19 -54.35 71.48
C GLY A 67 -65.74 -54.81 71.28
N SER A 68 -65.39 -56.05 71.64
CA SER A 68 -64.06 -56.62 71.38
C SER A 68 -63.85 -56.95 69.89
N LEU A 69 -62.59 -57.02 69.44
CA LEU A 69 -62.24 -57.39 68.07
C LEU A 69 -62.77 -58.79 67.74
N ALA A 70 -62.69 -59.73 68.70
CA ALA A 70 -63.27 -61.07 68.57
C ALA A 70 -64.79 -61.08 68.33
N ALA A 71 -65.53 -60.15 68.95
CA ALA A 71 -66.99 -60.05 68.79
C ALA A 71 -67.42 -59.26 67.55
N MET A 72 -66.72 -58.16 67.23
CA MET A 72 -67.14 -57.22 66.19
C MET A 72 -66.59 -57.55 64.80
N ARG A 73 -65.44 -58.22 64.72
CA ARG A 73 -64.75 -58.58 63.47
C ARG A 73 -64.10 -59.97 63.60
N PRO A 74 -64.90 -61.04 63.80
CA PRO A 74 -64.39 -62.40 63.98
C PRO A 74 -63.48 -62.86 62.81
N GLU A 75 -63.74 -62.39 61.59
CA GLU A 75 -62.93 -62.65 60.40
C GLU A 75 -61.54 -62.01 60.44
N VAL A 76 -61.40 -60.85 61.10
CA VAL A 76 -60.10 -60.22 61.34
C VAL A 76 -59.41 -60.90 62.52
N ALA A 77 -60.14 -61.20 63.60
CA ALA A 77 -59.64 -61.90 64.78
C ALA A 77 -59.13 -63.32 64.47
N ALA A 78 -59.73 -64.03 63.51
CA ALA A 78 -59.28 -65.36 63.07
C ALA A 78 -57.85 -65.36 62.50
N ARG A 79 -57.33 -64.20 62.10
CA ARG A 79 -55.98 -64.03 61.56
C ARG A 79 -54.96 -63.58 62.59
N TRP A 80 -55.36 -63.52 63.86
CA TRP A 80 -54.44 -63.23 64.95
C TRP A 80 -53.37 -64.31 65.01
N HIS A 81 -52.10 -63.92 65.07
CA HIS A 81 -51.04 -64.91 65.19
C HIS A 81 -51.13 -65.60 66.55
N PRO A 82 -51.09 -66.96 66.62
CA PRO A 82 -51.41 -67.72 67.82
C PRO A 82 -50.46 -67.45 69.00
N THR A 83 -49.17 -67.17 68.73
CA THR A 83 -48.14 -67.06 69.79
C THR A 83 -47.31 -65.77 69.79
N ARG A 84 -47.38 -64.92 68.75
CA ARG A 84 -46.50 -63.73 68.61
C ARG A 84 -47.06 -62.46 69.24
N ASN A 85 -48.30 -62.50 69.70
CA ASN A 85 -48.97 -61.38 70.37
C ASN A 85 -48.76 -61.39 71.89
N GLY A 86 -47.90 -62.28 72.40
CA GLY A 86 -47.73 -62.48 73.84
C GLY A 86 -49.06 -62.88 74.49
N GLY A 87 -49.41 -62.23 75.61
CA GLY A 87 -50.68 -62.45 76.32
C GLY A 87 -51.89 -61.69 75.74
N LEU A 88 -51.71 -60.87 74.70
CA LEU A 88 -52.78 -60.06 74.11
C LEU A 88 -53.67 -60.91 73.20
N ARG A 89 -54.96 -61.06 73.55
CA ARG A 89 -55.92 -61.88 72.78
C ARG A 89 -56.91 -60.97 72.04
N PRO A 90 -57.52 -61.43 70.94
CA PRO A 90 -58.54 -60.65 70.20
C PRO A 90 -59.75 -60.21 71.04
N LYS A 91 -60.05 -60.91 72.15
CA LYS A 91 -61.12 -60.52 73.07
C LYS A 91 -60.75 -59.36 74.01
N ASP A 92 -59.46 -59.05 74.13
CA ASP A 92 -58.92 -58.04 75.05
C ASP A 92 -58.71 -56.67 74.37
N VAL A 93 -58.94 -56.55 73.05
CA VAL A 93 -58.72 -55.33 72.25
C VAL A 93 -59.97 -54.91 71.48
N THR A 94 -60.09 -53.63 71.12
CA THR A 94 -61.18 -53.13 70.28
C THR A 94 -60.76 -53.01 68.80
N PRO A 95 -61.70 -53.08 67.85
CA PRO A 95 -61.47 -52.88 66.42
C PRO A 95 -60.65 -51.64 66.02
N GLY A 96 -60.74 -50.53 66.78
CA GLY A 96 -60.07 -49.27 66.49
C GLY A 96 -58.71 -49.06 67.18
N SER A 97 -58.21 -50.06 67.90
CA SER A 97 -56.98 -49.94 68.70
C SER A 97 -55.76 -49.53 67.87
N GLN A 98 -54.94 -48.63 68.41
CA GLN A 98 -53.68 -48.19 67.77
C GLN A 98 -52.49 -49.11 68.10
N GLU A 99 -52.72 -50.18 68.87
CA GLU A 99 -51.68 -51.17 69.15
C GLU A 99 -51.31 -51.98 67.91
N ARG A 100 -50.06 -52.43 67.84
CA ARG A 100 -49.58 -53.35 66.80
C ARG A 100 -49.77 -54.78 67.26
N ALA A 101 -50.43 -55.57 66.42
CA ALA A 101 -50.54 -57.01 66.59
C ALA A 101 -49.85 -57.73 65.42
N TRP A 102 -49.41 -58.96 65.68
CA TRP A 102 -48.94 -59.92 64.70
C TRP A 102 -50.11 -60.70 64.11
N TRP A 103 -50.12 -60.81 62.79
CA TRP A 103 -51.15 -61.45 61.99
C TRP A 103 -50.53 -62.59 61.19
N THR A 104 -51.31 -63.62 60.93
CA THR A 104 -50.99 -64.70 60.00
C THR A 104 -51.96 -64.67 58.82
N CYS A 105 -51.47 -64.99 57.62
CA CYS A 105 -52.35 -65.05 56.45
C CYS A 105 -53.17 -66.34 56.50
N SER A 106 -54.40 -66.24 56.01
CA SER A 106 -55.30 -67.37 55.75
C SER A 106 -54.83 -68.26 54.59
N LYS A 107 -54.12 -67.69 53.62
CA LYS A 107 -53.68 -68.38 52.39
C LYS A 107 -52.32 -69.08 52.51
N ASP A 108 -51.41 -68.52 53.29
CA ASP A 108 -50.10 -69.10 53.56
C ASP A 108 -49.67 -68.75 54.99
N SER A 109 -49.51 -69.75 55.85
CA SER A 109 -49.16 -69.57 57.27
C SER A 109 -47.74 -69.02 57.46
N ARG A 110 -46.88 -69.04 56.43
CA ARG A 110 -45.55 -68.39 56.46
C ARG A 110 -45.66 -66.88 56.41
N HIS A 111 -46.74 -66.33 55.86
CA HIS A 111 -46.98 -64.89 55.81
C HIS A 111 -47.38 -64.36 57.18
N VAL A 112 -46.37 -63.98 57.96
CA VAL A 112 -46.52 -63.42 59.29
C VAL A 112 -46.05 -61.96 59.29
N TRP A 113 -46.94 -61.02 59.60
CA TRP A 113 -46.60 -59.59 59.65
C TRP A 113 -47.20 -58.91 60.86
N ASP A 114 -46.57 -57.83 61.28
CA ASP A 114 -47.11 -56.93 62.29
C ASP A 114 -47.83 -55.74 61.63
N ALA A 115 -48.97 -55.34 62.19
CA ALA A 115 -49.74 -54.17 61.75
C ALA A 115 -50.59 -53.61 62.89
N ILE A 116 -50.93 -52.33 62.79
CA ILE A 116 -51.85 -51.66 63.72
C ILE A 116 -53.25 -52.28 63.60
N ILE A 117 -53.87 -52.59 64.74
CA ILE A 117 -55.19 -53.26 64.82
C ILE A 117 -56.27 -52.43 64.10
N GLY A 118 -56.37 -51.14 64.40
CA GLY A 118 -57.30 -50.20 63.76
C GLY A 118 -57.18 -50.16 62.23
N ALA A 119 -55.95 -50.14 61.72
CA ALA A 119 -55.71 -50.13 60.27
C ALA A 119 -56.12 -51.44 59.60
N ARG A 120 -56.01 -52.59 60.30
CA ARG A 120 -56.43 -53.90 59.80
C ARG A 120 -57.94 -54.04 59.74
N THR A 121 -58.64 -53.47 60.72
CA THR A 121 -60.10 -53.51 60.80
C THR A 121 -60.79 -52.65 59.74
N LEU A 122 -60.15 -51.56 59.30
CA LEU A 122 -60.68 -50.67 58.26
C LEU A 122 -60.44 -51.18 56.83
N SER A 123 -59.61 -52.21 56.64
CA SER A 123 -59.30 -52.76 55.32
C SER A 123 -60.50 -53.54 54.74
N THR A 124 -61.03 -53.11 53.60
CA THR A 124 -62.13 -53.77 52.87
C THR A 124 -61.70 -54.98 52.03
N THR A 125 -60.39 -55.22 51.87
CA THR A 125 -59.90 -56.40 51.13
C THR A 125 -59.84 -57.61 52.04
N GLU A 126 -60.41 -58.73 51.57
CA GLU A 126 -60.69 -59.91 52.38
C GLU A 126 -59.50 -60.33 53.24
N ASP A 127 -58.26 -60.47 52.75
CA ASP A 127 -57.10 -60.87 53.59
C ASP A 127 -56.16 -59.74 54.05
N GLY A 128 -56.01 -58.67 53.26
CA GLY A 128 -55.09 -57.56 53.54
C GLY A 128 -53.63 -57.95 53.84
N CYS A 129 -53.21 -59.16 53.46
CA CYS A 129 -51.85 -59.66 53.68
C CYS A 129 -50.84 -58.92 52.77
N PRO A 130 -49.80 -58.28 53.32
CA PRO A 130 -48.82 -57.55 52.53
C PRO A 130 -47.94 -58.47 51.66
N PHE A 131 -47.75 -59.72 52.05
CA PHE A 131 -46.99 -60.70 51.25
C PHE A 131 -47.77 -61.15 50.01
N CYS A 132 -49.05 -61.52 50.17
CA CYS A 132 -49.91 -61.87 49.03
C CYS A 132 -50.12 -60.71 48.04
N LYS A 133 -50.07 -59.46 48.53
CA LYS A 133 -50.12 -58.25 47.69
C LYS A 133 -48.76 -57.89 47.07
N GLY A 134 -47.71 -58.67 47.31
CA GLY A 134 -46.35 -58.40 46.83
C GLY A 134 -45.68 -57.17 47.46
N LEU A 135 -46.22 -56.66 48.57
CA LEU A 135 -45.72 -55.48 49.30
C LEU A 135 -44.64 -55.83 50.33
N ARG A 136 -44.58 -57.10 50.77
CA ARG A 136 -43.50 -57.67 51.60
C ARG A 136 -43.05 -59.00 50.99
N VAL A 137 -41.80 -59.38 51.21
CA VAL A 137 -41.25 -60.69 50.85
C VAL A 137 -40.89 -61.46 52.11
N LEU A 138 -40.99 -62.78 52.06
CA LEU A 138 -40.51 -63.63 53.16
C LEU A 138 -38.99 -63.44 53.34
N SER A 139 -38.50 -63.59 54.55
CA SER A 139 -37.11 -63.28 54.89
C SER A 139 -36.11 -64.15 54.12
N ASP A 140 -36.44 -65.43 53.90
CA ASP A 140 -35.69 -66.41 53.12
C ASP A 140 -35.81 -66.21 51.59
N GLU A 141 -36.82 -65.47 51.14
CA GLU A 141 -37.04 -65.10 49.74
C GLU A 141 -36.61 -63.65 49.44
N SER A 142 -36.02 -62.97 50.42
CA SER A 142 -35.56 -61.57 50.30
C SER A 142 -34.26 -61.46 49.50
N PHE A 143 -33.96 -60.25 49.00
CA PHE A 143 -32.70 -59.96 48.33
C PHE A 143 -31.49 -60.18 49.25
N ALA A 144 -31.61 -59.83 50.53
CA ALA A 144 -30.56 -60.08 51.51
C ALA A 144 -30.26 -61.57 51.71
N ALA A 145 -31.29 -62.43 51.68
CA ALA A 145 -31.11 -63.88 51.78
C ALA A 145 -30.58 -64.50 50.49
N ALA A 146 -31.06 -64.05 49.32
CA ALA A 146 -30.65 -64.60 48.03
C ALA A 146 -29.25 -64.18 47.58
N ASP A 147 -28.86 -62.93 47.87
CA ASP A 147 -27.59 -62.34 47.41
C ASP A 147 -26.88 -61.55 48.54
N PRO A 148 -26.38 -62.21 49.61
CA PRO A 148 -25.83 -61.54 50.80
C PRO A 148 -24.65 -60.61 50.49
N ASP A 149 -23.78 -60.98 49.54
CA ASP A 149 -22.63 -60.15 49.13
C ASP A 149 -23.04 -58.86 48.41
N LEU A 150 -24.18 -58.88 47.71
CA LEU A 150 -24.73 -57.67 47.09
C LEU A 150 -25.52 -56.85 48.12
N ALA A 151 -26.20 -57.50 49.08
CA ALA A 151 -26.85 -56.82 50.18
C ALA A 151 -25.84 -56.09 51.10
N ALA A 152 -24.62 -56.61 51.25
CA ALA A 152 -23.53 -55.90 51.93
C ALA A 152 -23.11 -54.59 51.21
N GLN A 153 -23.46 -54.44 49.93
CA GLN A 153 -23.21 -53.23 49.14
C GLN A 153 -24.39 -52.25 49.22
N TRP A 154 -25.44 -52.55 49.99
CA TRP A 154 -26.58 -51.65 50.17
C TRP A 154 -26.14 -50.39 50.92
N HIS A 155 -26.45 -49.21 50.38
CA HIS A 155 -26.03 -47.99 51.04
C HIS A 155 -26.79 -47.82 52.37
N PRO A 156 -26.10 -47.51 53.50
CA PRO A 156 -26.70 -47.51 54.83
C PRO A 156 -27.80 -46.45 55.01
N GLU A 157 -27.62 -45.25 54.46
CA GLU A 157 -28.55 -44.13 54.74
C GLU A 157 -29.41 -43.70 53.54
N ARG A 158 -28.89 -43.77 52.30
CA ARG A 158 -29.57 -43.22 51.11
C ARG A 158 -30.82 -43.99 50.65
N ASN A 159 -31.09 -45.16 51.21
CA ASN A 159 -32.25 -45.96 50.87
C ASN A 159 -33.49 -45.67 51.74
N GLY A 160 -33.37 -44.83 52.77
CA GLY A 160 -34.47 -44.56 53.71
C GLY A 160 -35.00 -45.86 54.32
N ASP A 161 -36.32 -46.06 54.29
CA ASP A 161 -36.97 -47.29 54.81
C ASP A 161 -36.82 -48.52 53.91
N LEU A 162 -36.20 -48.38 52.72
CA LEU A 162 -36.01 -49.50 51.81
C LEU A 162 -34.84 -50.38 52.26
N ARG A 163 -35.16 -51.53 52.84
CA ARG A 163 -34.18 -52.51 53.33
C ARG A 163 -33.98 -53.67 52.38
N ALA A 164 -32.76 -54.19 52.32
CA ALA A 164 -32.40 -55.34 51.49
C ALA A 164 -33.16 -56.63 51.88
N ASP A 165 -33.52 -56.78 53.15
CA ASP A 165 -34.30 -57.91 53.69
C ASP A 165 -35.82 -57.77 53.46
N GLY A 166 -36.27 -56.61 52.97
CA GLY A 166 -37.68 -56.29 52.69
C GLY A 166 -38.04 -56.22 51.21
N VAL A 167 -37.13 -56.59 50.29
CA VAL A 167 -37.35 -56.53 48.84
C VAL A 167 -37.05 -57.86 48.16
N SER A 168 -37.83 -58.19 47.13
CA SER A 168 -37.55 -59.35 46.28
C SER A 168 -36.25 -59.15 45.48
N PRO A 169 -35.46 -60.21 45.23
CA PRO A 169 -34.30 -60.15 44.33
C PRO A 169 -34.63 -59.72 42.89
N HIS A 170 -35.90 -59.83 42.49
CA HIS A 170 -36.40 -59.44 41.17
C HIS A 170 -37.08 -58.06 41.17
N SER A 171 -36.91 -57.27 42.22
CA SER A 171 -37.54 -55.96 42.33
C SER A 171 -37.02 -54.96 41.30
N ASN A 172 -37.94 -54.26 40.63
CA ASN A 172 -37.63 -53.13 39.76
C ASN A 172 -37.39 -51.82 40.52
N ARG A 173 -37.37 -51.85 41.86
CA ARG A 173 -37.06 -50.67 42.67
C ARG A 173 -35.60 -50.27 42.49
N LYS A 174 -35.38 -48.96 42.42
CA LYS A 174 -34.05 -48.35 42.41
C LYS A 174 -33.56 -48.18 43.84
N ALA A 175 -32.39 -48.73 44.13
CA ALA A 175 -31.72 -48.62 45.42
C ALA A 175 -30.34 -47.98 45.22
N TRP A 176 -29.83 -47.38 46.28
CA TRP A 176 -28.48 -46.85 46.38
C TRP A 176 -27.52 -47.92 46.91
N TRP A 177 -26.34 -47.97 46.30
CA TRP A 177 -25.29 -48.94 46.56
C TRP A 177 -23.99 -48.20 46.86
N VAL A 178 -23.12 -48.83 47.64
CA VAL A 178 -21.79 -48.36 47.97
C VAL A 178 -20.76 -49.43 47.62
N CYS A 179 -19.61 -49.03 47.09
CA CYS A 179 -18.56 -49.98 46.72
C CYS A 179 -17.81 -50.44 47.97
N PRO A 180 -17.61 -51.75 48.17
CA PRO A 180 -16.81 -52.25 49.29
C PRO A 180 -15.36 -51.77 49.25
N SER A 181 -14.80 -51.58 48.06
CA SER A 181 -13.40 -51.18 47.87
C SER A 181 -13.17 -49.67 47.97
N ASN A 182 -14.22 -48.85 47.82
CA ASN A 182 -14.12 -47.40 47.95
C ASN A 182 -15.48 -46.80 48.35
N PRO A 183 -15.66 -46.37 49.61
CA PRO A 183 -16.91 -45.79 50.09
C PRO A 183 -17.37 -44.53 49.33
N ARG A 184 -16.48 -43.84 48.61
CA ARG A 184 -16.85 -42.70 47.76
C ARG A 184 -17.62 -43.10 46.49
N HIS A 185 -17.55 -44.37 46.09
CA HIS A 185 -18.29 -44.89 44.96
C HIS A 185 -19.72 -45.22 45.38
N VAL A 186 -20.59 -44.22 45.31
CA VAL A 186 -22.02 -44.35 45.62
C VAL A 186 -22.83 -44.22 44.34
N TRP A 187 -23.60 -45.25 43.99
CA TRP A 187 -24.45 -45.22 42.79
C TRP A 187 -25.83 -45.77 43.08
N ASP A 188 -26.80 -45.32 42.30
CA ASP A 188 -28.11 -45.90 42.21
C ASP A 188 -28.16 -47.00 41.14
N ALA A 189 -28.94 -48.06 41.38
CA ALA A 189 -29.26 -49.08 40.38
C ALA A 189 -30.54 -49.84 40.77
N ILE A 190 -31.21 -50.41 39.77
CA ILE A 190 -32.35 -51.30 39.96
C ILE A 190 -31.89 -52.63 40.60
N VAL A 191 -32.58 -53.08 41.65
CA VAL A 191 -32.24 -54.31 42.40
C VAL A 191 -32.12 -55.52 41.48
N ALA A 192 -33.11 -55.79 40.64
CA ALA A 192 -33.09 -56.90 39.68
C ALA A 192 -31.90 -56.85 38.71
N ASN A 193 -31.48 -55.65 38.29
CA ASN A 193 -30.36 -55.47 37.36
C ASN A 193 -29.00 -55.66 38.04
N ARG A 194 -28.91 -55.49 39.37
CA ARG A 194 -27.64 -55.61 40.09
C ARG A 194 -27.10 -57.02 40.09
N ARG A 195 -27.98 -58.03 40.12
CA ARG A 195 -27.63 -59.44 39.93
C ARG A 195 -26.97 -59.74 38.59
N LYS A 196 -27.27 -58.94 37.55
CA LYS A 196 -26.70 -59.06 36.19
C LYS A 196 -25.48 -58.15 35.98
N SER A 197 -25.26 -57.19 36.87
CA SER A 197 -24.25 -56.15 36.69
C SER A 197 -22.85 -56.64 37.12
N ARG A 198 -21.82 -56.28 36.35
CA ARG A 198 -20.42 -56.68 36.61
C ARG A 198 -19.74 -55.82 37.69
N GLY A 199 -20.41 -55.53 38.81
CA GLY A 199 -19.82 -54.78 39.94
C GLY A 199 -19.91 -53.25 39.86
N CYS A 200 -19.05 -52.55 40.63
CA CYS A 200 -19.10 -51.09 40.80
C CYS A 200 -18.82 -50.34 39.48
N PRO A 201 -19.71 -49.41 39.04
CA PRO A 201 -19.53 -48.67 37.79
C PRO A 201 -18.35 -47.69 37.84
N PHE A 202 -18.00 -47.15 39.00
CA PHE A 202 -16.86 -46.24 39.14
C PHE A 202 -15.52 -46.97 39.05
N CYS A 203 -15.36 -48.11 39.73
CA CYS A 203 -14.15 -48.95 39.62
C CYS A 203 -13.89 -49.41 38.18
N ARG A 204 -14.96 -49.56 37.39
CA ARG A 204 -14.88 -49.94 35.98
C ARG A 204 -14.68 -48.75 35.04
N GLY A 205 -14.58 -47.53 35.56
CA GLY A 205 -14.46 -46.31 34.75
C GLY A 205 -15.71 -45.96 33.94
N LEU A 206 -16.88 -46.53 34.28
CA LEU A 206 -18.16 -46.25 33.63
C LEU A 206 -18.87 -45.02 34.21
N ARG A 207 -18.55 -44.63 35.45
CA ARG A 207 -19.02 -43.40 36.09
C ARG A 207 -17.84 -42.67 36.73
N VAL A 208 -17.94 -41.35 36.81
CA VAL A 208 -16.97 -40.49 37.48
C VAL A 208 -17.56 -40.03 38.82
N VAL A 209 -16.75 -40.04 39.87
CA VAL A 209 -17.14 -39.51 41.18
C VAL A 209 -17.41 -38.01 41.02
N PRO A 210 -18.56 -37.48 41.47
CA PRO A 210 -18.96 -36.09 41.19
C PRO A 210 -17.88 -35.05 41.50
N GLU A 211 -17.18 -35.20 42.63
CA GLU A 211 -16.13 -34.28 43.09
C GLU A 211 -14.83 -34.36 42.25
N GLU A 212 -14.67 -35.40 41.44
CA GLU A 212 -13.50 -35.63 40.57
C GLU A 212 -13.80 -35.36 39.09
N SER A 213 -15.03 -34.93 38.79
CA SER A 213 -15.44 -34.59 37.44
C SER A 213 -14.74 -33.33 36.92
N LEU A 214 -14.71 -33.18 35.60
CA LEU A 214 -14.22 -31.98 34.93
C LEU A 214 -15.02 -30.75 35.38
N ALA A 215 -16.34 -30.88 35.49
CA ALA A 215 -17.24 -29.82 35.96
C ALA A 215 -16.83 -29.29 37.34
N ALA A 216 -16.55 -30.20 38.28
CA ALA A 216 -16.20 -29.85 39.65
C ALA A 216 -14.78 -29.28 39.77
N LEU A 217 -13.80 -29.90 39.13
CA LEU A 217 -12.39 -29.53 39.29
C LEU A 217 -11.94 -28.37 38.39
N ARG A 218 -12.57 -28.19 37.22
CA ARG A 218 -12.20 -27.19 36.21
C ARG A 218 -13.44 -26.55 35.56
N PRO A 219 -14.20 -25.73 36.32
CA PRO A 219 -15.38 -25.04 35.81
C PRO A 219 -15.06 -24.11 34.63
N ASP A 220 -13.83 -23.57 34.56
CA ASP A 220 -13.34 -22.76 33.43
C ASP A 220 -13.27 -23.57 32.12
N ALA A 221 -12.86 -24.83 32.18
CA ALA A 221 -12.83 -25.71 31.03
C ALA A 221 -14.25 -26.23 30.71
N ALA A 222 -15.05 -26.56 31.73
CA ALA A 222 -16.44 -26.98 31.54
C ALA A 222 -17.29 -25.91 30.85
N ALA A 223 -17.03 -24.62 31.11
CA ALA A 223 -17.68 -23.49 30.41
C ALA A 223 -17.34 -23.42 28.91
N GLU A 224 -16.22 -24.02 28.48
CA GLU A 224 -15.83 -24.14 27.07
C GLU A 224 -16.29 -25.46 26.44
N TRP A 225 -17.08 -26.28 27.15
CA TRP A 225 -17.65 -27.50 26.57
C TRP A 225 -18.59 -27.15 25.43
N HIS A 226 -18.43 -27.80 24.28
CA HIS A 226 -19.31 -27.54 23.15
C HIS A 226 -20.74 -28.04 23.45
N PRO A 227 -21.80 -27.23 23.25
CA PRO A 227 -23.16 -27.58 23.68
C PRO A 227 -23.77 -28.78 22.93
N GLU A 228 -23.49 -28.92 21.63
CA GLU A 228 -24.19 -29.92 20.79
C GLU A 228 -23.30 -31.05 20.25
N ARG A 229 -21.99 -30.82 20.10
CA ARG A 229 -21.09 -31.73 19.36
C ARG A 229 -20.54 -32.91 20.18
N ASN A 230 -20.83 -32.95 21.47
CA ASN A 230 -20.39 -34.01 22.38
C ASN A 230 -21.50 -35.04 22.67
N GLY A 231 -22.67 -34.92 22.03
CA GLY A 231 -23.82 -35.79 22.28
C GLY A 231 -24.24 -35.74 23.76
N ASP A 232 -24.53 -36.91 24.33
CA ASP A 232 -24.94 -37.04 25.75
C ASP A 232 -23.78 -36.95 26.74
N LEU A 233 -22.52 -36.82 26.27
CA LEU A 233 -21.36 -36.73 27.15
C LEU A 233 -21.25 -35.32 27.73
N ARG A 234 -21.36 -35.22 29.05
CA ARG A 234 -21.28 -33.95 29.77
C ARG A 234 -19.98 -33.81 30.56
N PRO A 235 -19.57 -32.59 30.96
CA PRO A 235 -18.40 -32.37 31.80
C PRO A 235 -18.42 -33.17 33.12
N GLU A 236 -19.59 -33.52 33.65
CA GLU A 236 -19.74 -34.33 34.87
C GLU A 236 -19.34 -35.80 34.66
N ASP A 237 -19.37 -36.27 33.41
CA ASP A 237 -19.17 -37.68 33.05
C ASP A 237 -17.70 -38.03 32.71
N VAL A 238 -16.78 -37.04 32.81
CA VAL A 238 -15.35 -37.21 32.52
C VAL A 238 -14.47 -36.61 33.61
N THR A 239 -13.28 -37.16 33.82
CA THR A 239 -12.25 -36.57 34.70
C THR A 239 -11.32 -35.65 33.92
N VAL A 240 -10.60 -34.77 34.63
CA VAL A 240 -9.56 -33.92 34.04
C VAL A 240 -8.40 -34.71 33.40
N GLN A 241 -8.25 -35.99 33.73
CA GLN A 241 -7.21 -36.86 33.16
C GLN A 241 -7.68 -37.68 31.94
N SER A 242 -8.93 -37.49 31.51
CA SER A 242 -9.51 -38.26 30.41
C SER A 242 -8.84 -37.96 29.06
N ASN A 243 -8.41 -39.00 28.36
CA ASN A 243 -7.91 -38.89 26.98
C ASN A 243 -9.04 -38.90 25.93
N LYS A 244 -10.32 -38.84 26.35
CA LYS A 244 -11.44 -38.73 25.40
C LYS A 244 -11.34 -37.41 24.64
N GLU A 245 -11.34 -37.49 23.32
CA GLU A 245 -11.41 -36.34 22.43
C GLU A 245 -12.85 -35.82 22.40
N VAL A 246 -13.01 -34.53 22.73
CA VAL A 246 -14.29 -33.83 22.76
C VAL A 246 -14.16 -32.50 22.05
N TRP A 247 -15.29 -31.95 21.65
CA TRP A 247 -15.38 -30.63 21.05
C TRP A 247 -15.45 -29.55 22.12
N TRP A 248 -14.63 -28.51 21.93
CA TRP A 248 -14.56 -27.31 22.74
C TRP A 248 -15.02 -26.11 21.93
N ARG A 249 -15.61 -25.13 22.59
CA ARG A 249 -15.96 -23.82 22.04
C ARG A 249 -15.40 -22.74 22.94
N CYS A 250 -14.62 -21.82 22.37
CA CYS A 250 -13.93 -20.79 23.14
C CYS A 250 -14.94 -19.84 23.81
N ALA A 251 -14.78 -19.61 25.11
CA ALA A 251 -15.61 -18.65 25.84
C ALA A 251 -15.42 -17.21 25.33
N ALA A 252 -14.23 -16.84 24.86
CA ALA A 252 -13.92 -15.49 24.38
C ALA A 252 -14.36 -15.23 22.93
N ASN A 253 -14.47 -16.28 22.10
CA ASN A 253 -14.93 -16.14 20.71
C ASN A 253 -15.65 -17.42 20.28
N PRO A 254 -17.00 -17.42 20.23
CA PRO A 254 -17.78 -18.60 19.89
C PRO A 254 -17.47 -19.23 18.53
N SER A 255 -16.87 -18.50 17.58
CA SER A 255 -16.46 -19.08 16.29
C SER A 255 -15.26 -20.01 16.38
N HIS A 256 -14.52 -19.96 17.50
CA HIS A 256 -13.39 -20.84 17.74
C HIS A 256 -13.89 -22.16 18.33
N GLU A 257 -14.06 -23.15 17.46
CA GLU A 257 -14.40 -24.53 17.84
C GLU A 257 -13.25 -25.48 17.49
N TRP A 258 -12.88 -26.37 18.39
CA TRP A 258 -11.83 -27.36 18.12
C TRP A 258 -12.05 -28.68 18.86
N PRO A 259 -11.61 -29.81 18.28
CA PRO A 259 -11.50 -31.07 19.01
C PRO A 259 -10.18 -31.09 19.79
N ALA A 260 -10.23 -31.60 21.02
CA ALA A 260 -9.04 -31.93 21.82
C ALA A 260 -9.40 -32.91 22.94
N ALA A 261 -8.42 -33.70 23.39
CA ALA A 261 -8.57 -34.52 24.58
C ALA A 261 -8.78 -33.65 25.84
N VAL A 262 -9.64 -34.11 26.76
CA VAL A 262 -9.89 -33.43 28.05
C VAL A 262 -8.60 -33.22 28.84
N TYR A 263 -7.73 -34.24 28.87
CA TYR A 263 -6.43 -34.16 29.50
C TYR A 263 -5.55 -33.06 28.89
N ASP A 264 -5.45 -33.00 27.57
CA ASP A 264 -4.61 -31.99 26.90
C ASP A 264 -5.11 -30.57 27.13
N ARG A 265 -6.44 -30.37 27.11
CA ARG A 265 -7.08 -29.08 27.38
C ARG A 265 -6.89 -28.61 28.82
N THR A 266 -6.86 -29.53 29.79
CA THR A 266 -6.87 -29.18 31.22
C THR A 266 -5.49 -29.21 31.88
N ARG A 267 -4.52 -29.98 31.35
CA ARG A 267 -3.18 -30.14 31.96
C ARG A 267 -2.40 -28.83 32.15
N SER A 268 -2.67 -27.81 31.33
CA SER A 268 -2.02 -26.49 31.48
C SER A 268 -2.93 -25.37 30.97
N ALA A 269 -2.92 -24.22 31.65
CA ALA A 269 -3.58 -23.01 31.18
C ALA A 269 -3.10 -22.54 29.79
N ARG A 270 -1.86 -22.91 29.38
CA ARG A 270 -1.30 -22.60 28.04
C ARG A 270 -1.90 -23.44 26.89
N ASN A 271 -2.74 -24.42 27.21
CA ASN A 271 -3.43 -25.29 26.26
C ASN A 271 -4.90 -24.90 26.04
N GLY A 272 -5.29 -23.66 26.40
CA GLY A 272 -6.58 -23.10 26.03
C GLY A 272 -6.75 -22.92 24.52
N CYS A 273 -7.76 -22.16 24.11
CA CYS A 273 -8.16 -21.98 22.71
C CYS A 273 -6.96 -21.85 21.74
N PRO A 274 -6.76 -22.80 20.81
CA PRO A 274 -5.60 -22.81 19.91
C PRO A 274 -5.65 -21.67 18.90
N PHE A 275 -6.83 -21.11 18.63
CA PHE A 275 -7.00 -19.97 17.74
C PHE A 275 -6.59 -18.66 18.41
N CYS A 276 -7.04 -18.41 19.65
CA CYS A 276 -6.62 -17.24 20.45
C CYS A 276 -5.12 -17.24 20.71
N ASN A 277 -4.54 -18.43 20.94
CA ASN A 277 -3.11 -18.59 21.16
C ASN A 277 -2.27 -18.62 19.86
N GLY A 278 -2.88 -18.34 18.70
CA GLY A 278 -2.20 -18.27 17.40
C GLY A 278 -1.64 -19.61 16.90
N LYS A 279 -2.02 -20.74 17.51
CA LYS A 279 -1.63 -22.10 17.09
C LYS A 279 -2.46 -22.61 15.91
N ARG A 280 -3.69 -22.10 15.74
CA ARG A 280 -4.61 -22.44 14.63
C ARG A 280 -5.25 -21.18 14.03
N THR A 281 -5.65 -21.28 12.76
CA THR A 281 -6.37 -20.23 12.04
C THR A 281 -7.86 -20.53 12.07
N ALA A 282 -8.71 -19.55 12.42
CA ALA A 282 -10.15 -19.75 12.48
C ALA A 282 -10.75 -19.79 11.06
N ALA A 283 -11.91 -20.44 10.92
CA ALA A 283 -12.65 -20.44 9.66
C ALA A 283 -13.00 -19.00 9.24
N GLY A 284 -12.77 -18.64 7.98
CA GLY A 284 -12.97 -17.28 7.48
C GLY A 284 -11.76 -16.34 7.67
N GLU A 285 -10.71 -16.77 8.37
CA GLU A 285 -9.51 -15.96 8.62
C GLU A 285 -8.26 -16.47 7.88
N SER A 286 -8.39 -17.55 7.10
CA SER A 286 -7.26 -18.17 6.41
C SER A 286 -6.85 -17.43 5.13
N ILE A 287 -5.72 -17.79 4.53
CA ILE A 287 -5.34 -17.28 3.21
C ILE A 287 -6.37 -17.73 2.17
N ALA A 288 -6.88 -18.97 2.26
CA ALA A 288 -7.89 -19.49 1.35
C ALA A 288 -9.16 -18.64 1.38
N ASP A 289 -9.59 -18.23 2.58
CA ASP A 289 -10.83 -17.46 2.78
C ASP A 289 -10.63 -15.98 2.41
N LEU A 290 -9.58 -15.35 2.93
CA LEU A 290 -9.39 -13.89 2.82
C LEU A 290 -8.65 -13.46 1.56
N ARG A 291 -7.84 -14.33 0.96
CA ARG A 291 -6.98 -14.04 -0.21
C ARG A 291 -6.92 -15.22 -1.19
N PRO A 292 -8.06 -15.65 -1.78
CA PRO A 292 -8.10 -16.75 -2.75
C PRO A 292 -7.22 -16.49 -3.98
N ASP A 293 -7.04 -15.21 -4.36
CA ASP A 293 -6.14 -14.75 -5.43
C ASP A 293 -4.65 -15.07 -5.16
N VAL A 294 -4.28 -15.22 -3.89
CA VAL A 294 -2.95 -15.63 -3.44
C VAL A 294 -2.91 -17.14 -3.21
N ALA A 295 -3.98 -17.75 -2.68
CA ALA A 295 -4.07 -19.18 -2.44
C ALA A 295 -3.86 -20.02 -3.72
N VAL A 296 -4.35 -19.55 -4.87
CA VAL A 296 -4.11 -20.21 -6.18
C VAL A 296 -2.63 -20.34 -6.55
N ARG A 297 -1.77 -19.50 -5.95
CA ARG A 297 -0.32 -19.49 -6.18
C ARG A 297 0.43 -20.41 -5.21
N TRP A 298 -0.27 -21.13 -4.33
CA TRP A 298 0.33 -22.08 -3.41
C TRP A 298 0.98 -23.22 -4.19
N HIS A 299 2.19 -23.60 -3.82
CA HIS A 299 2.85 -24.73 -4.47
C HIS A 299 2.20 -26.06 -4.06
N PRO A 300 1.82 -26.97 -4.99
CA PRO A 300 1.04 -28.15 -4.68
C PRO A 300 1.76 -29.20 -3.80
N THR A 301 3.07 -29.38 -3.98
CA THR A 301 3.83 -30.47 -3.31
C THR A 301 4.91 -30.01 -2.33
N LYS A 302 5.60 -28.88 -2.59
CA LYS A 302 6.75 -28.41 -1.79
C LYS A 302 6.42 -27.89 -0.38
N ASN A 303 5.15 -27.74 -0.02
CA ASN A 303 4.72 -27.30 1.31
C ASN A 303 4.33 -28.45 2.26
N GLY A 304 4.54 -29.71 1.85
CA GLY A 304 4.26 -30.88 2.66
C GLY A 304 2.77 -30.97 3.04
N ARG A 305 2.48 -31.01 4.35
CA ARG A 305 1.09 -31.03 4.87
C ARG A 305 0.47 -29.65 5.06
N LEU A 306 1.22 -28.57 4.91
CA LEU A 306 0.67 -27.21 5.05
C LEU A 306 -0.19 -26.85 3.84
N ARG A 307 -1.34 -26.26 4.12
CA ARG A 307 -2.32 -25.79 3.16
C ARG A 307 -2.62 -24.31 3.36
N PRO A 308 -3.15 -23.60 2.34
CA PRO A 308 -3.57 -22.20 2.48
C PRO A 308 -4.56 -21.95 3.64
N GLU A 309 -5.38 -22.95 3.97
CA GLU A 309 -6.38 -22.93 5.05
C GLU A 309 -5.74 -22.90 6.45
N ASP A 310 -4.48 -23.35 6.57
CA ASP A 310 -3.80 -23.45 7.87
C ASP A 310 -3.23 -22.11 8.36
N LEU A 311 -3.04 -21.13 7.47
CA LEU A 311 -2.31 -19.90 7.76
C LEU A 311 -3.18 -18.65 7.54
N ARG A 312 -2.93 -17.62 8.34
CA ARG A 312 -3.53 -16.28 8.18
C ARG A 312 -2.73 -15.41 7.23
N PRO A 313 -3.36 -14.44 6.53
CA PRO A 313 -2.65 -13.31 5.92
C PRO A 313 -1.71 -12.63 6.94
N ARG A 314 -0.54 -12.17 6.51
CA ARG A 314 0.55 -11.60 7.36
C ARG A 314 1.40 -12.61 8.16
N SER A 315 1.17 -13.91 8.03
CA SER A 315 2.07 -14.91 8.62
C SER A 315 3.51 -14.77 8.11
N GLN A 316 4.51 -14.78 9.00
CA GLN A 316 5.93 -14.73 8.60
C GLN A 316 6.49 -16.08 8.13
N LYS A 317 5.64 -17.12 8.08
CA LYS A 317 6.06 -18.46 7.64
C LYS A 317 6.47 -18.45 6.18
N GLN A 318 7.68 -18.96 5.91
CA GLN A 318 8.20 -19.17 4.56
C GLN A 318 7.56 -20.42 3.96
N VAL A 319 6.95 -20.27 2.79
CA VAL A 319 6.33 -21.36 2.03
C VAL A 319 6.71 -21.23 0.56
N TRP A 320 6.57 -22.32 -0.18
CA TRP A 320 6.79 -22.35 -1.62
C TRP A 320 5.55 -21.87 -2.37
N TRP A 321 5.80 -21.03 -3.36
CA TRP A 321 4.80 -20.48 -4.27
C TRP A 321 5.12 -20.93 -5.69
N ARG A 322 4.08 -21.01 -6.51
CA ARG A 322 4.16 -21.28 -7.94
C ARG A 322 3.38 -20.20 -8.68
N CYS A 323 3.93 -19.71 -9.79
CA CYS A 323 3.27 -18.66 -10.55
C CYS A 323 2.04 -19.23 -11.28
N ALA A 324 0.93 -18.52 -11.19
CA ALA A 324 -0.28 -18.87 -11.95
C ALA A 324 -0.11 -18.69 -13.48
N VAL A 325 0.79 -17.78 -13.91
CA VAL A 325 1.02 -17.48 -15.34
C VAL A 325 2.02 -18.45 -15.97
N ASN A 326 3.09 -18.80 -15.25
CA ASN A 326 4.11 -19.73 -15.73
C ASN A 326 4.43 -20.75 -14.63
N PRO A 327 3.93 -22.00 -14.73
CA PRO A 327 4.15 -23.03 -13.71
C PRO A 327 5.63 -23.33 -13.42
N GLY A 328 6.56 -23.05 -14.34
CA GLY A 328 8.00 -23.21 -14.11
C GLY A 328 8.62 -22.17 -13.18
N HIS A 329 7.89 -21.11 -12.84
CA HIS A 329 8.33 -20.14 -11.84
C HIS A 329 7.91 -20.59 -10.44
N GLU A 330 8.88 -21.07 -9.68
CA GLU A 330 8.69 -21.52 -8.29
C GLU A 330 9.64 -20.77 -7.36
N TRP A 331 9.14 -20.28 -6.23
CA TRP A 331 9.97 -19.54 -5.27
C TRP A 331 9.52 -19.70 -3.82
N PRO A 332 10.45 -19.65 -2.86
CA PRO A 332 10.11 -19.46 -1.46
C PRO A 332 9.84 -17.98 -1.18
N ALA A 333 8.77 -17.67 -0.44
CA ALA A 333 8.50 -16.36 0.14
C ALA A 333 7.62 -16.51 1.40
N SER A 334 7.66 -15.51 2.28
CA SER A 334 6.75 -15.48 3.43
C SER A 334 5.32 -15.21 2.98
N VAL A 335 4.34 -15.79 3.67
CA VAL A 335 2.92 -15.49 3.46
C VAL A 335 2.66 -13.99 3.54
N ALA A 336 3.26 -13.30 4.53
CA ALA A 336 3.11 -11.86 4.72
C ALA A 336 3.45 -11.05 3.45
N ASN A 337 4.56 -11.37 2.79
CA ASN A 337 5.01 -10.68 1.59
C ASN A 337 4.08 -10.92 0.38
N MET A 338 3.45 -12.09 0.34
CA MET A 338 2.53 -12.48 -0.74
C MET A 338 1.12 -11.94 -0.52
N THR A 339 0.66 -11.83 0.73
CA THR A 339 -0.68 -11.33 1.08
C THR A 339 -0.74 -9.83 1.36
N ALA A 340 0.36 -9.09 1.25
CA ALA A 340 0.36 -7.63 1.40
C ALA A 340 -0.50 -6.95 0.31
N THR A 341 -1.01 -5.75 0.60
CA THR A 341 -1.83 -4.95 -0.35
C THR A 341 -1.08 -4.64 -1.65
N THR A 342 0.24 -4.44 -1.57
CA THR A 342 1.15 -4.25 -2.70
C THR A 342 1.97 -5.51 -3.02
N GLY A 343 1.39 -6.69 -2.75
CA GLY A 343 2.06 -7.99 -2.76
C GLY A 343 3.09 -8.18 -3.89
N THR A 344 4.23 -8.78 -3.55
CA THR A 344 5.42 -8.80 -4.41
C THR A 344 5.32 -9.69 -5.67
N GLY A 345 4.20 -10.40 -5.84
CA GLY A 345 3.90 -11.19 -7.04
C GLY A 345 4.95 -12.27 -7.34
N CYS A 346 4.96 -12.75 -8.58
CA CYS A 346 6.01 -13.66 -9.04
C CYS A 346 7.32 -12.86 -9.26
N PRO A 347 8.43 -13.20 -8.58
CA PRO A 347 9.70 -12.49 -8.72
C PRO A 347 10.34 -12.69 -10.10
N PHE A 348 10.01 -13.77 -10.80
CA PHE A 348 10.50 -14.03 -12.16
C PHE A 348 9.76 -13.20 -13.20
N CYS A 349 8.42 -13.14 -13.13
CA CYS A 349 7.60 -12.30 -14.02
C CYS A 349 7.88 -10.80 -13.82
N SER A 350 8.20 -10.39 -12.59
CA SER A 350 8.58 -9.00 -12.29
C SER A 350 10.06 -8.69 -12.56
N GLY A 351 10.83 -9.63 -13.15
CA GLY A 351 12.23 -9.44 -13.51
C GLY A 351 13.20 -9.32 -12.32
N LYS A 352 12.74 -9.60 -11.09
CA LYS A 352 13.55 -9.64 -9.86
C LYS A 352 14.37 -10.92 -9.73
N ARG A 353 13.99 -11.98 -10.43
CA ARG A 353 14.76 -13.23 -10.57
C ARG A 353 15.01 -13.58 -12.02
N VAL A 354 16.20 -14.12 -12.26
CA VAL A 354 16.73 -14.45 -13.58
C VAL A 354 16.25 -15.84 -14.00
N THR A 355 15.82 -15.98 -15.26
CA THR A 355 15.56 -17.28 -15.91
C THR A 355 16.41 -17.39 -17.18
N PRO A 356 16.55 -18.58 -17.80
CA PRO A 356 17.23 -18.72 -19.10
C PRO A 356 16.67 -17.81 -20.20
N LYS A 357 15.40 -17.38 -20.11
CA LYS A 357 14.76 -16.48 -21.09
C LYS A 357 14.77 -15.01 -20.67
N THR A 358 15.08 -14.69 -19.41
CA THR A 358 14.97 -13.32 -18.87
C THR A 358 16.29 -12.75 -18.36
N ASN A 359 17.39 -13.46 -18.56
CA ASN A 359 18.73 -12.96 -18.26
C ASN A 359 19.20 -11.91 -19.27
N LEU A 360 20.29 -11.22 -18.94
CA LEU A 360 20.86 -10.14 -19.73
C LEU A 360 21.31 -10.62 -21.11
N GLU A 361 21.88 -11.83 -21.20
CA GLU A 361 22.35 -12.43 -22.45
C GLU A 361 21.19 -12.70 -23.43
N ALA A 362 20.10 -13.27 -22.93
CA ALA A 362 18.92 -13.61 -23.73
C ALA A 362 18.11 -12.38 -24.15
N LEU A 363 18.06 -11.33 -23.33
CA LEU A 363 17.24 -10.15 -23.60
C LEU A 363 17.99 -8.97 -24.22
N GLU A 364 19.31 -8.87 -24.04
CA GLU A 364 20.13 -7.72 -24.47
C GLU A 364 21.51 -8.21 -24.96
N PRO A 365 21.57 -8.99 -26.06
CA PRO A 365 22.82 -9.62 -26.53
C PRO A 365 23.94 -8.61 -26.82
N ASP A 366 23.63 -7.45 -27.41
CA ASP A 366 24.62 -6.41 -27.73
C ASP A 366 25.24 -5.77 -26.47
N ILE A 367 24.48 -5.74 -25.38
CA ILE A 367 24.97 -5.25 -24.08
C ILE A 367 25.79 -6.36 -23.40
N ALA A 368 25.33 -7.61 -23.46
CA ALA A 368 26.06 -8.76 -22.95
C ALA A 368 27.42 -8.95 -23.65
N ALA A 369 27.52 -8.64 -24.95
CA ALA A 369 28.78 -8.66 -25.69
C ALA A 369 29.83 -7.66 -25.15
N GLN A 370 29.38 -6.60 -24.47
CA GLN A 370 30.25 -5.59 -23.85
C GLN A 370 30.67 -5.98 -22.43
N TRP A 371 30.33 -7.19 -21.97
CA TRP A 371 30.73 -7.68 -20.66
C TRP A 371 32.24 -7.89 -20.60
N HIS A 372 32.90 -7.34 -19.58
CA HIS A 372 34.34 -7.52 -19.46
C HIS A 372 34.68 -9.00 -19.22
N PRO A 373 35.63 -9.60 -20.00
CA PRO A 373 35.88 -11.05 -19.97
C PRO A 373 36.43 -11.58 -18.64
N THR A 374 37.30 -10.81 -17.97
CA THR A 374 38.01 -11.28 -16.76
C THR A 374 37.63 -10.54 -15.47
N ARG A 375 37.30 -9.24 -15.52
CA ARG A 375 37.10 -8.41 -14.31
C ARG A 375 35.81 -8.64 -13.54
N ASN A 376 34.90 -9.45 -14.06
CA ASN A 376 33.63 -9.80 -13.40
C ASN A 376 33.69 -11.15 -12.64
N GLY A 377 34.86 -11.79 -12.59
CA GLY A 377 35.04 -13.11 -11.96
C GLY A 377 34.13 -14.16 -12.59
N ASP A 378 33.45 -14.96 -11.76
CA ASP A 378 32.55 -16.03 -12.22
C ASP A 378 31.16 -15.53 -12.68
N LEU A 379 30.86 -14.24 -12.52
CA LEU A 379 29.56 -13.70 -12.86
C LEU A 379 29.41 -13.57 -14.39
N ARG A 380 28.42 -14.26 -14.96
CA ARG A 380 28.10 -14.23 -16.39
C ARG A 380 26.83 -13.42 -16.71
N PRO A 381 26.70 -12.87 -17.93
CA PRO A 381 25.46 -12.22 -18.40
C PRO A 381 24.21 -13.11 -18.27
N SER A 382 24.33 -14.42 -18.48
CA SER A 382 23.23 -15.40 -18.28
C SER A 382 22.72 -15.51 -16.85
N GLN A 383 23.45 -15.01 -15.86
CA GLN A 383 23.11 -15.11 -14.43
C GLN A 383 22.55 -13.82 -13.84
N ILE A 384 22.38 -12.77 -14.64
CA ILE A 384 21.94 -11.45 -14.18
C ILE A 384 20.77 -10.93 -15.02
N SER A 385 19.81 -10.22 -14.43
CA SER A 385 18.71 -9.61 -15.20
C SER A 385 19.13 -8.23 -15.72
N ARG A 386 18.54 -7.80 -16.85
CA ARG A 386 18.75 -6.45 -17.38
C ARG A 386 18.45 -5.34 -16.36
N GLY A 387 17.51 -5.56 -15.43
CA GLY A 387 17.13 -4.60 -14.39
C GLY A 387 18.07 -4.57 -13.16
N SER A 388 19.14 -5.37 -13.14
CA SER A 388 20.00 -5.48 -11.97
C SER A 388 20.68 -4.17 -11.58
N LYS A 389 20.78 -3.94 -10.26
CA LYS A 389 21.51 -2.82 -9.66
C LYS A 389 22.98 -3.12 -9.38
N LYS A 390 23.46 -4.32 -9.75
CA LYS A 390 24.87 -4.70 -9.59
C LYS A 390 25.76 -3.88 -10.51
N LYS A 391 26.85 -3.32 -9.97
CA LYS A 391 27.93 -2.66 -10.72
C LYS A 391 28.89 -3.73 -11.22
N VAL A 392 29.16 -3.74 -12.51
CA VAL A 392 30.03 -4.71 -13.21
C VAL A 392 30.96 -3.96 -14.15
N TRP A 393 32.04 -4.61 -14.56
CA TRP A 393 33.00 -4.08 -15.52
C TRP A 393 32.52 -4.34 -16.95
N TRP A 394 32.65 -3.32 -17.79
CA TRP A 394 32.30 -3.34 -19.21
C TRP A 394 33.56 -3.08 -20.02
N LEU A 395 33.58 -3.63 -21.23
CA LEU A 395 34.61 -3.40 -22.24
C LEU A 395 33.97 -2.71 -23.44
N CYS A 396 34.63 -1.69 -23.97
CA CYS A 396 34.07 -0.94 -25.08
C CYS A 396 34.21 -1.76 -26.38
N PRO A 397 33.14 -1.87 -27.18
CA PRO A 397 33.24 -2.55 -28.46
C PRO A 397 34.00 -1.73 -29.53
N VAL A 398 34.18 -0.42 -29.30
CA VAL A 398 34.84 0.50 -30.23
C VAL A 398 36.35 0.60 -29.97
N ASN A 399 36.75 0.76 -28.71
CA ASN A 399 38.16 0.77 -28.31
C ASN A 399 38.36 -0.20 -27.12
N PRO A 400 39.01 -1.36 -27.33
CA PRO A 400 39.28 -2.33 -26.27
C PRO A 400 40.10 -1.80 -25.09
N GLU A 401 40.80 -0.68 -25.22
CA GLU A 401 41.48 -0.03 -24.07
C GLU A 401 40.50 0.64 -23.10
N HIS A 402 39.28 0.91 -23.54
CA HIS A 402 38.26 1.51 -22.70
C HIS A 402 37.53 0.44 -21.90
N GLU A 403 37.87 0.34 -20.62
CA GLU A 403 37.16 -0.46 -19.62
C GLU A 403 36.58 0.43 -18.52
N TRP A 404 35.35 0.17 -18.08
CA TRP A 404 34.74 0.98 -17.04
C TRP A 404 33.73 0.20 -16.18
N PRO A 405 33.52 0.59 -14.92
CA PRO A 405 32.53 -0.02 -14.06
C PRO A 405 31.19 0.73 -14.14
N ALA A 406 30.10 0.04 -14.50
CA ALA A 406 28.75 0.61 -14.54
C ALA A 406 27.67 -0.37 -14.07
N VAL A 407 26.53 0.17 -13.62
CA VAL A 407 25.38 -0.62 -13.17
C VAL A 407 24.63 -1.21 -14.37
N VAL A 408 24.29 -2.50 -14.33
CA VAL A 408 23.59 -3.21 -15.43
C VAL A 408 22.31 -2.48 -15.88
N SER A 409 21.43 -2.08 -14.95
CA SER A 409 20.21 -1.35 -15.30
C SER A 409 20.42 0.02 -15.95
N ALA A 410 21.57 0.67 -15.74
CA ALA A 410 21.92 1.93 -16.41
C ALA A 410 22.31 1.71 -17.89
N ARG A 411 22.68 0.48 -18.24
CA ARG A 411 23.11 0.05 -19.58
C ARG A 411 21.94 -0.45 -20.42
N THR A 412 20.88 -0.94 -19.78
CA THR A 412 19.72 -1.58 -20.45
C THR A 412 18.40 -0.79 -20.33
N GLY A 413 18.36 0.26 -19.49
CA GLY A 413 17.18 1.10 -19.25
C GLY A 413 16.83 2.05 -20.40
N LYS A 414 15.79 2.88 -20.26
CA LYS A 414 15.39 3.85 -21.31
C LYS A 414 16.50 4.85 -21.65
N ASN A 415 17.27 5.27 -20.65
CA ASN A 415 18.41 6.17 -20.80
C ASN A 415 19.73 5.39 -20.77
N ARG A 416 19.92 4.47 -21.74
CA ARG A 416 21.14 3.64 -21.83
C ARG A 416 22.40 4.51 -21.86
N THR A 417 23.35 4.18 -20.99
CA THR A 417 24.66 4.82 -20.90
C THR A 417 25.68 4.05 -21.74
N GLY A 418 26.48 4.76 -22.55
CA GLY A 418 27.54 4.18 -23.39
C GLY A 418 28.86 4.02 -22.64
N CYS A 419 29.94 3.74 -23.38
CA CYS A 419 31.31 3.84 -22.87
C CYS A 419 31.61 5.31 -22.52
N PRO A 420 31.98 5.65 -21.27
CA PRO A 420 32.23 7.03 -20.88
C PRO A 420 33.42 7.66 -21.63
N HIS A 421 34.36 6.84 -22.11
CA HIS A 421 35.53 7.29 -22.87
C HIS A 421 35.23 7.55 -24.35
N CYS A 422 34.21 6.90 -24.92
CA CYS A 422 33.75 7.17 -26.29
C CYS A 422 32.68 8.28 -26.35
N PHE A 423 32.12 8.67 -25.21
CA PHE A 423 31.04 9.64 -25.10
C PHE A 423 31.46 10.77 -24.14
N TYR A 424 32.15 11.77 -24.66
CA TYR A 424 32.54 12.95 -23.88
C TYR A 424 31.30 13.77 -23.48
N GLN A 425 31.17 14.07 -22.19
CA GLN A 425 30.25 15.11 -21.69
C GLN A 425 30.93 16.49 -21.70
N SER A 426 31.84 16.71 -22.63
CA SER A 426 32.65 17.93 -22.72
C SER A 426 31.98 18.97 -23.61
N SER A 427 32.31 20.24 -23.41
CA SER A 427 31.86 21.31 -24.32
C SER A 427 32.79 21.43 -25.54
N ARG A 428 32.33 22.08 -26.62
CA ARG A 428 33.18 22.37 -27.79
C ARG A 428 34.40 23.21 -27.40
N ASN A 429 34.23 24.15 -26.47
CA ASN A 429 35.33 25.02 -26.04
C ASN A 429 36.32 24.28 -25.11
N GLU A 430 35.83 23.40 -24.25
CA GLU A 430 36.67 22.51 -23.45
C GLU A 430 37.53 21.60 -24.34
N LEU A 431 36.94 21.02 -25.39
CA LEU A 431 37.70 20.24 -26.38
C LEU A 431 38.72 21.08 -27.13
N ARG A 432 38.42 22.35 -27.43
CA ARG A 432 39.40 23.26 -28.04
C ARG A 432 40.59 23.45 -27.10
N VAL A 433 40.35 23.76 -25.83
CA VAL A 433 41.42 23.92 -24.83
C VAL A 433 42.25 22.64 -24.71
N LEU A 434 41.59 21.47 -24.61
CA LEU A 434 42.26 20.17 -24.57
C LEU A 434 43.15 19.94 -25.79
N SER A 435 42.63 20.23 -26.99
CA SER A 435 43.33 19.99 -28.26
C SER A 435 44.59 20.83 -28.36
N GLU A 436 44.48 22.14 -28.13
CA GLU A 436 45.63 23.04 -28.18
C GLU A 436 46.64 22.69 -27.07
N MET A 437 46.19 22.50 -25.83
CA MET A 437 47.09 22.18 -24.72
C MET A 437 47.84 20.85 -24.94
N SER A 438 47.17 19.83 -25.52
CA SER A 438 47.81 18.56 -25.87
C SER A 438 48.92 18.71 -26.92
N CYS A 439 48.82 19.71 -27.80
CA CYS A 439 49.87 20.02 -28.78
C CYS A 439 50.99 20.86 -28.18
N LEU A 440 50.68 21.72 -27.21
CA LEU A 440 51.62 22.68 -26.63
C LEU A 440 52.40 22.13 -25.43
N LEU A 441 51.84 21.17 -24.70
CA LEU A 441 52.41 20.65 -23.45
C LEU A 441 52.43 19.12 -23.45
N PRO A 442 53.47 18.49 -22.87
CA PRO A 442 53.49 17.05 -22.65
C PRO A 442 52.60 16.66 -21.46
N GLY A 443 52.16 15.40 -21.43
CA GLY A 443 51.49 14.82 -20.25
C GLY A 443 50.09 15.37 -19.95
N VAL A 444 49.43 15.99 -20.93
CA VAL A 444 48.07 16.51 -20.80
C VAL A 444 47.05 15.37 -20.69
N ARG A 445 46.20 15.42 -19.67
CA ARG A 445 45.15 14.44 -19.36
C ARG A 445 43.79 15.12 -19.36
N HIS A 446 42.76 14.40 -19.81
CA HIS A 446 41.39 14.93 -19.96
C HIS A 446 40.48 14.45 -18.83
N ARG A 447 39.79 15.37 -18.15
CA ARG A 447 38.79 15.10 -17.10
C ARG A 447 39.30 14.17 -15.99
N GLU A 448 40.53 14.39 -15.54
CA GLU A 448 41.12 13.62 -14.46
C GLU A 448 40.78 14.22 -13.09
N ALA A 449 40.36 13.37 -12.15
CA ALA A 449 40.06 13.78 -10.79
C ALA A 449 41.32 13.82 -9.93
N VAL A 450 41.56 14.98 -9.31
CA VAL A 450 42.69 15.23 -8.43
C VAL A 450 42.16 15.77 -7.11
N HIS A 451 42.52 15.10 -6.01
CA HIS A 451 42.04 15.42 -4.66
C HIS A 451 40.51 15.54 -4.53
N GLY A 452 39.77 14.76 -5.31
CA GLY A 452 38.31 14.72 -5.28
C GLY A 452 37.62 15.73 -6.21
N ASP A 453 38.38 16.58 -6.91
CA ASP A 453 37.88 17.50 -7.92
C ASP A 453 38.34 17.08 -9.32
N GLU A 454 37.39 16.92 -10.25
CA GLU A 454 37.68 16.68 -11.67
C GLU A 454 38.19 17.97 -12.33
N ALA A 455 39.34 17.93 -13.00
CA ALA A 455 39.84 19.05 -13.80
C ALA A 455 39.53 18.81 -15.29
N ASP A 456 38.97 19.80 -16.00
CA ASP A 456 38.66 19.64 -17.43
C ASP A 456 39.90 19.22 -18.22
N VAL A 457 41.03 19.90 -18.01
CA VAL A 457 42.34 19.53 -18.55
C VAL A 457 43.38 19.59 -17.44
N LEU A 458 44.17 18.54 -17.29
CA LEU A 458 45.19 18.41 -16.24
C LEU A 458 46.57 18.19 -16.84
N VAL A 459 47.56 18.95 -16.38
CA VAL A 459 48.99 18.69 -16.63
C VAL A 459 49.62 18.31 -15.31
N ALA A 460 49.52 17.01 -14.98
CA ALA A 460 49.82 16.49 -13.65
C ALA A 460 51.27 16.78 -13.22
N ASP A 461 52.21 16.63 -14.15
CA ASP A 461 53.65 16.80 -13.90
C ASP A 461 54.02 18.24 -13.55
N LEU A 462 53.24 19.22 -14.04
CA LEU A 462 53.40 20.64 -13.75
C LEU A 462 52.49 21.13 -12.62
N ARG A 463 51.62 20.26 -12.08
CA ARG A 463 50.55 20.61 -11.13
C ARG A 463 49.66 21.75 -11.64
N ILE A 464 49.31 21.71 -12.92
CA ILE A 464 48.45 22.72 -13.56
C ILE A 464 47.10 22.08 -13.91
N ALA A 465 46.02 22.78 -13.59
CA ALA A 465 44.67 22.43 -13.99
C ALA A 465 44.03 23.58 -14.75
N PHE A 466 43.29 23.25 -15.81
CA PHE A 466 42.52 24.19 -16.61
C PHE A 466 41.03 23.86 -16.53
N GLU A 467 40.19 24.90 -16.48
CA GLU A 467 38.73 24.79 -16.51
C GLU A 467 38.13 25.70 -17.58
N TYR A 468 37.07 25.22 -18.21
CA TYR A 468 36.18 26.03 -19.04
C TYR A 468 34.82 26.19 -18.34
N ASP A 469 34.59 27.36 -17.75
CA ASP A 469 33.37 27.65 -16.99
C ASP A 469 32.31 28.31 -17.90
N GLY A 470 31.38 27.49 -18.41
CA GLY A 470 30.24 27.97 -19.20
C GLY A 470 29.16 28.66 -18.35
N GLN A 471 28.61 29.79 -18.83
CA GLN A 471 27.65 30.60 -18.08
C GLN A 471 26.43 29.79 -17.62
N PHE A 472 25.92 28.92 -18.49
CA PHE A 472 24.72 28.11 -18.22
C PHE A 472 24.87 27.21 -16.98
N PHE A 473 26.05 26.65 -16.74
CA PHE A 473 26.29 25.71 -15.64
C PHE A 473 26.77 26.40 -14.36
N HIS A 474 27.49 27.52 -14.49
CA HIS A 474 28.15 28.20 -13.38
C HIS A 474 27.44 29.50 -12.94
N GLY A 475 26.49 30.03 -13.72
CA GLY A 475 25.79 31.29 -13.43
C GLY A 475 24.68 31.20 -12.37
N GLY A 476 24.34 29.99 -11.91
CA GLY A 476 23.27 29.79 -10.92
C GLY A 476 23.67 30.21 -9.49
N PRO A 477 22.71 30.30 -8.54
CA PRO A 477 22.94 30.83 -7.18
C PRO A 477 24.02 30.08 -6.37
N LYS A 478 24.26 28.80 -6.69
CA LYS A 478 25.28 27.95 -6.05
C LYS A 478 26.53 27.74 -6.91
N GLY A 479 26.61 28.34 -8.09
CA GLY A 479 27.74 28.14 -9.01
C GLY A 479 29.00 28.83 -8.50
N ALA A 480 28.90 30.14 -8.22
CA ALA A 480 30.01 30.94 -7.71
C ALA A 480 30.66 30.36 -6.43
N SER A 481 29.84 29.86 -5.48
CA SER A 481 30.37 29.26 -4.25
C SER A 481 31.10 27.93 -4.49
N ARG A 482 30.61 27.08 -5.40
CA ARG A 482 31.27 25.83 -5.80
C ARG A 482 32.58 26.09 -6.53
N ASP A 483 32.60 27.04 -7.45
CA ASP A 483 33.81 27.40 -8.19
C ASP A 483 34.90 27.92 -7.26
N ALA A 484 34.53 28.80 -6.32
CA ALA A 484 35.45 29.32 -5.31
C ALA A 484 35.95 28.23 -4.34
N GLU A 485 35.11 27.25 -4.00
CA GLU A 485 35.53 26.12 -3.17
C GLU A 485 36.51 25.21 -3.89
N LYS A 486 36.26 24.89 -5.16
CA LYS A 486 37.20 24.14 -6.01
C LYS A 486 38.52 24.89 -6.20
N GLN A 487 38.47 26.21 -6.40
CA GLN A 487 39.66 27.07 -6.43
C GLN A 487 40.48 26.92 -5.15
N ARG A 488 39.85 27.02 -3.98
CA ARG A 488 40.52 26.85 -2.69
C ARG A 488 41.13 25.45 -2.53
N ARG A 489 40.38 24.39 -2.83
CA ARG A 489 40.85 23.00 -2.65
C ARG A 489 42.06 22.70 -3.53
N LEU A 490 42.00 22.98 -4.82
CA LEU A 490 43.13 22.71 -5.72
C LEU A 490 44.35 23.57 -5.35
N THR A 491 44.16 24.87 -5.05
CA THR A 491 45.27 25.75 -4.64
C THR A 491 45.91 25.27 -3.32
N SER A 492 45.10 24.83 -2.34
CA SER A 492 45.62 24.29 -1.06
C SER A 492 46.40 22.99 -1.20
N ASN A 493 46.19 22.25 -2.29
CA ASN A 493 46.96 21.05 -2.63
C ASN A 493 48.12 21.34 -3.59
N GLY A 494 48.47 22.61 -3.79
CA GLY A 494 49.63 23.02 -4.59
C GLY A 494 49.43 22.98 -6.10
N TYR A 495 48.19 23.02 -6.57
CA TYR A 495 47.87 23.12 -8.00
C TYR A 495 47.61 24.58 -8.42
N LEU A 496 48.14 24.95 -9.59
CA LEU A 496 47.80 26.19 -10.26
C LEU A 496 46.53 25.97 -11.11
N LEU A 497 45.43 26.61 -10.71
CA LEU A 497 44.17 26.57 -11.45
C LEU A 497 44.00 27.80 -12.33
N PHE A 498 43.79 27.57 -13.62
CA PHE A 498 43.53 28.57 -14.66
C PHE A 498 42.14 28.36 -15.23
N ARG A 499 41.38 29.44 -15.43
CA ARG A 499 39.97 29.35 -15.87
C ARG A 499 39.69 30.20 -17.10
N MET A 500 38.96 29.66 -18.05
CA MET A 500 38.30 30.41 -19.11
C MET A 500 36.82 30.58 -18.72
N ARG A 501 36.39 31.81 -18.41
CA ARG A 501 35.04 32.07 -17.85
C ARG A 501 34.18 32.85 -18.85
N GLU A 502 33.06 32.25 -19.26
CA GLU A 502 32.12 32.87 -20.18
C GLU A 502 31.42 34.08 -19.53
N ARG A 503 31.32 35.21 -20.25
CA ARG A 503 30.59 36.38 -19.73
C ARG A 503 29.11 36.05 -19.47
N PRO A 504 28.49 36.61 -18.41
CA PRO A 504 29.01 37.59 -17.46
C PRO A 504 29.60 36.99 -16.17
N LEU A 505 30.11 35.75 -16.16
CA LEU A 505 30.71 35.17 -14.95
C LEU A 505 31.91 36.02 -14.47
N PRO A 506 32.04 36.34 -13.18
CA PRO A 506 33.20 37.08 -12.67
C PRO A 506 34.46 36.23 -12.73
N LEU A 507 35.61 36.87 -12.93
CA LEU A 507 36.93 36.23 -12.75
C LEU A 507 37.14 35.95 -11.26
N LEU A 508 37.75 34.80 -10.94
CA LEU A 508 38.00 34.35 -9.57
C LEU A 508 39.49 34.50 -9.20
N SER A 509 40.37 34.60 -10.19
CA SER A 509 41.80 34.81 -10.00
C SER A 509 42.43 35.61 -11.14
N GLU A 510 43.64 36.10 -10.91
CA GLU A 510 44.47 36.78 -11.93
C GLU A 510 44.87 35.90 -13.12
N ARG A 511 44.76 34.57 -12.95
CA ARG A 511 45.03 33.54 -13.97
C ARG A 511 43.86 33.31 -14.91
N ASP A 512 42.71 33.91 -14.63
CA ASP A 512 41.49 33.68 -15.40
C ASP A 512 41.38 34.66 -16.58
N VAL A 513 40.66 34.24 -17.62
CA VAL A 513 40.33 35.07 -18.80
C VAL A 513 38.85 34.96 -19.16
N HIS A 514 38.32 36.05 -19.69
CA HIS A 514 36.94 36.08 -20.18
C HIS A 514 36.82 35.50 -21.58
N VAL A 515 35.69 34.82 -21.81
CA VAL A 515 35.23 34.38 -23.12
C VAL A 515 33.95 35.13 -23.45
N SER A 516 33.90 35.82 -24.59
CA SER A 516 32.82 36.75 -24.94
C SER A 516 31.88 36.19 -26.02
N GLY A 517 32.24 35.06 -26.64
CA GLY A 517 31.45 34.40 -27.68
C GLY A 517 31.09 32.94 -27.34
N ARG A 518 30.20 32.36 -28.14
CA ARG A 518 29.74 30.97 -27.98
C ARG A 518 30.83 29.95 -28.29
N LEU A 519 31.77 30.29 -29.18
CA LEU A 519 32.95 29.49 -29.50
C LEU A 519 34.20 30.29 -29.18
N LEU A 520 35.21 29.60 -28.65
CA LEU A 520 36.50 30.19 -28.31
C LEU A 520 37.22 30.68 -29.57
N ILE A 521 37.66 31.94 -29.56
CA ILE A 521 38.50 32.50 -30.65
C ILE A 521 40.00 32.42 -30.28
N PHE A 522 40.86 32.50 -31.30
CA PHE A 522 42.31 32.37 -31.09
C PHE A 522 42.85 33.41 -30.10
N GLN A 523 42.37 34.67 -30.16
CA GLN A 523 42.82 35.75 -29.29
C GLN A 523 42.54 35.46 -27.80
N GLU A 524 41.40 34.84 -27.49
CA GLU A 524 41.06 34.44 -26.12
C GLU A 524 41.94 33.29 -25.64
N MET A 525 42.24 32.34 -26.52
CA MET A 525 43.17 31.23 -26.25
C MET A 525 44.62 31.72 -26.09
N ALA A 526 45.06 32.67 -26.92
CA ALA A 526 46.37 33.30 -26.80
C ALA A 526 46.49 34.07 -25.49
N ALA A 527 45.46 34.82 -25.09
CA ALA A 527 45.41 35.48 -23.78
C ALA A 527 45.50 34.48 -22.62
N PHE A 528 44.86 33.31 -22.74
CA PHE A 528 44.98 32.22 -21.77
C PHE A 528 46.39 31.66 -21.68
N VAL A 529 47.04 31.44 -22.82
CA VAL A 529 48.45 31.02 -22.88
C VAL A 529 49.38 32.08 -22.28
N THR A 530 49.11 33.37 -22.47
CA THR A 530 49.86 34.45 -21.82
C THR A 530 49.72 34.40 -20.29
N LYS A 531 48.53 34.06 -19.76
CA LYS A 531 48.36 33.80 -18.32
C LYS A 531 49.20 32.62 -17.86
N LEU A 532 49.21 31.53 -18.61
CA LEU A 532 50.04 30.37 -18.32
C LEU A 532 51.54 30.73 -18.26
N LEU A 533 52.04 31.44 -19.27
CA LEU A 533 53.43 31.91 -19.35
C LEU A 533 53.85 32.78 -18.16
N ALA A 534 52.93 33.63 -17.67
CA ALA A 534 53.18 34.56 -16.58
C ALA A 534 53.19 33.89 -15.19
N HIS A 535 52.47 32.78 -15.00
CA HIS A 535 52.21 32.22 -13.67
C HIS A 535 52.73 30.79 -13.45
N ALA A 536 53.11 30.06 -14.51
CA ALA A 536 53.60 28.69 -14.39
C ALA A 536 55.13 28.58 -14.51
N GLU A 537 55.70 27.65 -13.76
CA GLU A 537 57.09 27.21 -13.93
C GLU A 537 57.17 26.20 -15.09
N LEU A 538 57.88 26.58 -16.15
CA LEU A 538 57.92 25.84 -17.41
C LEU A 538 59.37 25.55 -17.82
N SER A 539 59.59 24.42 -18.48
CA SER A 539 60.87 24.13 -19.13
C SER A 539 61.14 25.14 -20.25
N ALA A 540 62.42 25.37 -20.56
CA ALA A 540 62.80 26.32 -21.63
C ALA A 540 62.15 25.97 -22.98
N GLY A 541 62.00 24.66 -23.28
CA GLY A 541 61.32 24.19 -24.48
C GLY A 541 59.81 24.51 -24.46
N ALA A 542 59.11 24.15 -23.39
CA ALA A 542 57.67 24.41 -23.26
C ALA A 542 57.36 25.92 -23.29
N ARG A 543 58.18 26.74 -22.62
CA ARG A 543 58.05 28.21 -22.64
C ARG A 543 58.15 28.75 -24.07
N ARG A 544 59.17 28.34 -24.84
CA ARG A 544 59.33 28.77 -26.25
C ARG A 544 58.13 28.37 -27.11
N THR A 545 57.67 27.12 -27.01
CA THR A 545 56.50 26.64 -27.76
C THR A 545 55.24 27.46 -27.48
N LEU A 546 55.01 27.84 -26.21
CA LEU A 546 53.88 28.67 -25.82
C LEU A 546 54.03 30.13 -26.29
N GLU A 547 55.24 30.70 -26.26
CA GLU A 547 55.53 32.04 -26.79
C GLU A 547 55.28 32.10 -28.30
N ASP A 548 55.78 31.11 -29.05
CA ASP A 548 55.55 31.00 -30.50
C ASP A 548 54.05 30.85 -30.81
N TYR A 549 53.34 30.03 -30.03
CA TYR A 549 51.89 29.87 -30.18
C TYR A 549 51.14 31.18 -29.92
N ALA A 550 51.46 31.90 -28.84
CA ALA A 550 50.80 33.17 -28.51
C ALA A 550 50.99 34.23 -29.61
N ALA A 551 52.11 34.18 -30.34
CA ALA A 551 52.40 35.05 -31.48
C ALA A 551 51.80 34.57 -32.83
N GLY A 552 51.46 33.28 -32.97
CA GLY A 552 51.20 32.61 -34.25
C GLY A 552 49.87 32.92 -34.95
N GLY A 553 48.97 33.72 -34.37
CA GLY A 553 47.75 34.21 -35.02
C GLY A 553 46.65 33.17 -35.33
N ALA A 554 46.90 31.88 -35.17
CA ALA A 554 45.97 30.79 -35.50
C ALA A 554 46.11 29.57 -34.57
N PHE A 555 45.03 28.79 -34.46
CA PHE A 555 45.02 27.50 -33.74
C PHE A 555 45.96 26.49 -34.40
N VAL A 556 46.70 25.71 -33.58
CA VAL A 556 47.68 24.72 -34.09
C VAL A 556 47.13 23.29 -34.06
N ALA A 557 46.05 23.04 -33.31
CA ALA A 557 45.50 21.70 -33.11
C ALA A 557 44.18 21.44 -33.88
N GLU A 558 43.95 22.10 -35.02
CA GLU A 558 42.66 22.04 -35.74
C GLU A 558 42.25 20.61 -36.12
N ALA A 559 43.18 19.80 -36.64
CA ALA A 559 42.90 18.42 -37.03
C ALA A 559 42.45 17.56 -35.83
N ARG A 560 43.17 17.67 -34.70
CA ARG A 560 42.86 16.97 -33.44
C ARG A 560 41.52 17.43 -32.87
N TYR A 561 41.25 18.74 -32.91
CA TYR A 561 39.98 19.30 -32.47
C TYR A 561 38.79 18.77 -33.28
N LEU A 562 38.90 18.76 -34.61
CA LEU A 562 37.86 18.23 -35.49
C LEU A 562 37.65 16.71 -35.29
N GLU A 563 38.71 15.96 -35.03
CA GLU A 563 38.62 14.54 -34.69
C GLU A 563 37.86 14.30 -33.37
N LEU A 564 38.20 15.06 -32.32
CA LEU A 564 37.50 14.98 -31.04
C LEU A 564 36.04 15.42 -31.16
N LEU A 565 35.74 16.40 -32.02
CA LEU A 565 34.36 16.82 -32.31
C LEU A 565 33.52 15.74 -32.98
N LYS A 566 34.09 14.88 -33.83
CA LYS A 566 33.36 13.72 -34.42
C LYS A 566 32.88 12.75 -33.35
N ASN A 567 33.56 12.72 -32.20
CA ASN A 567 33.22 11.90 -31.04
C ASN A 567 32.34 12.65 -30.03
N LEU A 568 32.01 13.93 -30.28
CA LEU A 568 31.11 14.74 -29.47
C LEU A 568 29.66 14.44 -29.85
N ARG A 569 29.07 13.44 -29.18
CA ARG A 569 27.70 12.94 -29.38
C ARG A 569 27.35 12.69 -30.85
N LYS A 570 27.90 11.61 -31.43
CA LYS A 570 27.16 10.91 -32.48
C LYS A 570 25.78 10.50 -31.94
N PRO A 571 24.71 10.74 -32.69
CA PRO A 571 23.38 10.27 -32.34
C PRO A 571 23.40 8.75 -32.20
N ARG A 572 22.56 8.20 -31.34
CA ARG A 572 22.34 6.75 -31.31
C ARG A 572 21.88 6.30 -32.70
N GLU A 573 22.19 5.07 -33.08
CA GLU A 573 21.69 4.46 -34.32
C GLU A 573 20.15 4.63 -34.44
N GLY A 574 19.68 5.07 -35.60
CA GLY A 574 18.29 5.46 -35.84
C GLY A 574 17.85 6.75 -35.13
N GLY A 575 18.78 7.59 -34.67
CA GLY A 575 18.53 8.79 -33.87
C GLY A 575 19.11 10.07 -34.46
N SER A 576 19.85 9.98 -35.56
CA SER A 576 20.40 11.14 -36.26
C SER A 576 19.31 11.94 -36.97
N LEU A 577 19.65 13.18 -37.33
CA LEU A 577 18.78 14.04 -38.11
C LEU A 577 18.51 13.42 -39.49
N ALA A 578 19.55 12.86 -40.12
CA ALA A 578 19.45 12.16 -41.41
C ALA A 578 18.43 11.00 -41.35
N GLU A 579 18.49 10.17 -40.31
CA GLU A 579 17.62 8.99 -40.18
C GLU A 579 16.19 9.35 -39.78
N ARG A 580 16.01 10.27 -38.82
CA ARG A 580 14.69 10.59 -38.26
C ARG A 580 13.90 11.58 -39.09
N ARG A 581 14.59 12.53 -39.71
CA ARG A 581 14.01 13.69 -40.42
C ARG A 581 14.82 14.00 -41.67
N PRO A 582 14.84 13.09 -42.66
CA PRO A 582 15.56 13.30 -43.92
C PRO A 582 15.05 14.53 -44.69
N ASP A 583 13.78 14.89 -44.50
CA ASP A 583 13.17 16.11 -45.03
C ASP A 583 13.85 17.38 -44.52
N VAL A 584 14.17 17.42 -43.23
CA VAL A 584 14.88 18.53 -42.59
C VAL A 584 16.38 18.47 -42.92
N ALA A 585 16.96 17.27 -42.92
CA ALA A 585 18.36 17.06 -43.28
C ALA A 585 18.70 17.55 -44.71
N ALA A 586 17.75 17.46 -45.65
CA ALA A 586 17.92 17.94 -47.02
C ALA A 586 18.10 19.47 -47.12
N GLU A 587 17.73 20.23 -46.09
CA GLU A 587 17.94 21.68 -46.00
C GLU A 587 19.21 22.04 -45.23
N TRP A 588 20.05 21.06 -44.87
CA TRP A 588 21.33 21.30 -44.22
C TRP A 588 22.25 22.10 -45.13
N HIS A 589 22.85 23.16 -44.61
CA HIS A 589 23.72 24.00 -45.42
C HIS A 589 25.00 23.23 -45.83
N PRO A 590 25.39 23.21 -47.12
CA PRO A 590 26.49 22.36 -47.63
C PRO A 590 27.88 22.75 -47.11
N THR A 591 28.14 24.05 -46.86
CA THR A 591 29.49 24.53 -46.50
C THR A 591 29.60 25.24 -45.15
N ARG A 592 28.50 25.73 -44.57
CA ARG A 592 28.54 26.58 -43.35
C ARG A 592 28.50 25.82 -42.03
N ASN A 593 28.27 24.51 -42.07
CA ASN A 593 28.31 23.64 -40.87
C ASN A 593 29.69 22.99 -40.64
N GLY A 594 30.70 23.36 -41.42
CA GLY A 594 32.00 22.70 -41.41
C GLY A 594 31.89 21.23 -41.84
N GLY A 595 32.82 20.38 -41.40
CA GLY A 595 32.81 18.94 -41.70
C GLY A 595 31.76 18.12 -40.93
N ILE A 596 30.72 18.74 -40.37
CA ILE A 596 29.66 18.08 -39.60
C ILE A 596 28.47 17.81 -40.53
N THR A 597 28.07 16.55 -40.62
CA THR A 597 26.95 16.13 -41.47
C THR A 597 25.68 15.88 -40.66
N PRO A 598 24.49 15.80 -41.30
CA PRO A 598 23.24 15.46 -40.62
C PRO A 598 23.25 14.10 -39.88
N GLU A 599 24.11 13.17 -40.28
CA GLU A 599 24.32 11.87 -39.62
C GLU A 599 25.02 12.03 -38.26
N ASP A 600 25.84 13.08 -38.12
CA ASP A 600 26.59 13.37 -36.90
C ASP A 600 25.76 14.16 -35.87
N VAL A 601 24.52 14.55 -36.18
CA VAL A 601 23.71 15.45 -35.35
C VAL A 601 22.38 14.83 -34.97
N ALA A 602 22.03 14.88 -33.68
CA ALA A 602 20.77 14.29 -33.20
C ALA A 602 19.58 15.12 -33.70
N TYR A 603 18.48 14.47 -34.10
CA TYR A 603 17.35 15.18 -34.72
C TYR A 603 16.78 16.31 -33.83
N ALA A 604 16.75 16.11 -32.51
CA ALA A 604 16.31 17.10 -31.52
C ALA A 604 17.48 17.85 -30.84
N SER A 605 18.59 18.05 -31.54
CA SER A 605 19.73 18.79 -31.02
C SER A 605 19.41 20.28 -30.85
N ASN A 606 19.86 20.87 -29.73
CA ASN A 606 19.82 22.32 -29.50
C ASN A 606 21.09 23.04 -29.97
N ALA A 607 22.04 22.32 -30.57
CA ALA A 607 23.21 22.92 -31.19
C ALA A 607 22.79 23.67 -32.47
N PRO A 608 23.27 24.91 -32.69
CA PRO A 608 22.92 25.68 -33.87
C PRO A 608 23.49 25.00 -35.11
N ALA A 609 22.71 25.01 -36.19
CA ALA A 609 23.14 24.59 -37.50
C ALA A 609 22.68 25.63 -38.53
N TRP A 610 23.48 25.79 -39.59
CA TRP A 610 23.11 26.57 -40.76
C TRP A 610 22.24 25.74 -41.69
N TRP A 611 21.22 26.40 -42.24
CA TRP A 611 20.25 25.82 -43.16
C TRP A 611 20.16 26.65 -44.43
N ILE A 612 19.74 25.99 -45.50
CA ILE A 612 19.44 26.62 -46.79
C ILE A 612 18.03 26.20 -47.22
N CYS A 613 17.24 27.16 -47.69
CA CYS A 613 15.85 26.88 -48.03
C CYS A 613 15.78 26.11 -49.34
N ARG A 614 15.01 25.02 -49.36
CA ARG A 614 14.78 24.25 -50.57
C ARG A 614 14.01 25.01 -51.65
N ALA A 615 13.13 25.93 -51.25
CA ALA A 615 12.29 26.69 -52.18
C ALA A 615 13.03 27.91 -52.77
N ASP A 616 13.99 28.46 -52.04
CA ASP A 616 14.79 29.60 -52.48
C ASP A 616 16.18 29.52 -51.83
N PRO A 617 17.21 29.06 -52.58
CA PRO A 617 18.56 28.91 -52.05
C PRO A 617 19.21 30.20 -51.54
N THR A 618 18.66 31.38 -51.83
CA THR A 618 19.15 32.66 -51.27
C THR A 618 18.74 32.84 -49.81
N HIS A 619 17.75 32.07 -49.33
CA HIS A 619 17.35 32.07 -47.93
C HIS A 619 18.23 31.09 -47.13
N GLU A 620 19.24 31.65 -46.48
CA GLU A 620 20.07 30.96 -45.50
C GLU A 620 19.77 31.48 -44.09
N TRP A 621 19.74 30.59 -43.10
CA TRP A 621 19.55 30.98 -41.70
C TRP A 621 20.18 29.98 -40.74
N ASP A 622 20.47 30.42 -39.51
CA ASP A 622 20.87 29.53 -38.43
C ASP A 622 19.68 29.18 -37.53
N ALA A 623 19.58 27.91 -37.14
CA ALA A 623 18.61 27.43 -36.16
C ALA A 623 19.06 26.09 -35.58
N PRO A 624 18.67 25.73 -34.35
CA PRO A 624 18.91 24.39 -33.84
C PRO A 624 18.00 23.35 -34.52
N PRO A 625 18.48 22.12 -34.80
CA PRO A 625 17.65 21.03 -35.31
C PRO A 625 16.35 20.81 -34.50
N ALA A 626 16.39 20.93 -33.18
CA ALA A 626 15.20 20.81 -32.33
C ALA A 626 14.08 21.79 -32.70
N ALA A 627 14.41 23.05 -33.04
CA ALA A 627 13.41 24.04 -33.45
C ALA A 627 12.75 23.65 -34.78
N ARG A 628 13.51 22.98 -35.66
CA ARG A 628 13.07 22.51 -36.97
C ARG A 628 12.26 21.22 -36.90
N THR A 629 12.59 20.33 -35.96
CA THR A 629 12.01 18.98 -35.90
C THR A 629 10.91 18.83 -34.86
N THR A 630 10.90 19.65 -33.81
CA THR A 630 9.98 19.54 -32.65
C THR A 630 9.26 20.85 -32.29
N GLY A 631 9.68 21.99 -32.84
CA GLY A 631 9.09 23.30 -32.57
C GLY A 631 7.98 23.72 -33.56
N THR A 632 7.28 24.80 -33.23
CA THR A 632 6.20 25.42 -34.03
C THR A 632 6.70 26.23 -35.25
N MET A 633 8.00 26.47 -35.37
CA MET A 633 8.63 27.09 -36.55
C MET A 633 9.36 26.04 -37.39
N SER A 634 8.59 25.23 -38.11
CA SER A 634 9.09 24.07 -38.86
C SER A 634 9.56 24.38 -40.29
N GLY A 635 10.00 25.61 -40.60
CA GLY A 635 10.43 25.95 -41.97
C GLY A 635 11.20 27.26 -42.11
N CYS A 636 11.50 27.62 -43.37
CA CYS A 636 12.24 28.83 -43.71
C CYS A 636 11.53 30.10 -43.18
N PRO A 637 12.18 30.90 -42.31
CA PRO A 637 11.56 32.08 -41.71
C PRO A 637 11.22 33.17 -42.73
N HIS A 638 11.95 33.22 -43.85
CA HIS A 638 11.69 34.16 -44.94
C HIS A 638 10.40 33.81 -45.70
N CYS A 639 10.21 32.53 -46.03
CA CYS A 639 9.01 32.05 -46.71
C CYS A 639 7.75 32.17 -45.83
N ALA A 640 7.85 31.88 -44.53
CA ALA A 640 6.74 32.03 -43.60
C ALA A 640 6.22 33.49 -43.53
N ARG A 641 7.14 34.46 -43.52
CA ARG A 641 6.80 35.89 -43.52
C ARG A 641 6.11 36.33 -44.82
N ALA A 642 6.53 35.79 -45.96
CA ALA A 642 5.89 36.05 -47.26
C ALA A 642 4.46 35.48 -47.35
N GLY A 643 4.23 34.29 -46.79
CA GLY A 643 2.91 33.65 -46.72
C GLY A 643 1.91 34.45 -45.87
N TRP A 644 2.33 34.93 -44.70
CA TRP A 644 1.48 35.74 -43.81
C TRP A 644 1.04 37.05 -44.48
N ASN A 645 1.96 37.72 -45.20
CA ASN A 645 1.67 38.93 -45.95
C ASN A 645 0.74 38.72 -47.17
N ARG A 646 0.63 37.49 -47.68
CA ARG A 646 -0.34 37.15 -48.74
C ARG A 646 -1.74 36.98 -48.15
N ALA A 647 -1.87 36.14 -47.12
CA ALA A 647 -3.15 35.92 -46.43
C ALA A 647 -3.78 37.22 -45.89
N LEU A 648 -2.95 38.14 -45.37
CA LEU A 648 -3.43 39.43 -44.88
C LEU A 648 -3.93 40.36 -46.00
N ARG A 649 -3.39 40.23 -47.22
CA ARG A 649 -3.87 40.97 -48.41
C ARG A 649 -5.20 40.39 -48.91
N ASP A 650 -5.30 39.07 -48.99
CA ASP A 650 -6.51 38.38 -49.45
C ASP A 650 -7.70 38.65 -48.52
N HIS A 651 -7.49 38.58 -47.20
CA HIS A 651 -8.53 38.91 -46.22
C HIS A 651 -9.01 40.37 -46.31
N ARG A 652 -8.11 41.32 -46.61
CA ARG A 652 -8.48 42.73 -46.81
C ARG A 652 -9.28 42.95 -48.10
N ALA A 653 -9.00 42.19 -49.16
CA ALA A 653 -9.74 42.25 -50.42
C ALA A 653 -11.16 41.70 -50.24
N GLU A 654 -11.31 40.58 -49.53
CA GLU A 654 -12.60 39.95 -49.25
C GLU A 654 -13.50 40.85 -48.37
N GLN A 655 -12.94 41.47 -47.32
CA GLN A 655 -13.65 42.46 -46.51
C GLN A 655 -14.08 43.69 -47.30
N ARG A 656 -13.31 44.09 -48.32
CA ARG A 656 -13.63 45.24 -49.17
C ARG A 656 -14.79 44.92 -50.12
N SER A 657 -14.78 43.73 -50.75
CA SER A 657 -15.87 43.28 -51.63
C SER A 657 -17.20 43.18 -50.87
N ALA A 658 -17.21 42.55 -49.70
CA ALA A 658 -18.42 42.41 -48.88
C ALA A 658 -18.98 43.77 -48.40
N TRP A 659 -18.11 44.76 -48.21
CA TRP A 659 -18.52 46.13 -47.89
C TRP A 659 -19.17 46.83 -49.09
N GLU A 660 -18.62 46.66 -50.29
CA GLU A 660 -19.17 47.29 -51.50
C GLU A 660 -20.58 46.76 -51.81
N ASP A 661 -20.82 45.46 -51.62
CA ASP A 661 -22.15 44.85 -51.76
C ASP A 661 -23.12 45.37 -50.69
N MET A 662 -22.70 45.41 -49.42
CA MET A 662 -23.50 45.99 -48.32
C MET A 662 -23.85 47.46 -48.57
N VAL A 663 -22.90 48.24 -49.11
CA VAL A 663 -23.14 49.63 -49.47
C VAL A 663 -24.18 49.74 -50.56
N ARG A 664 -24.07 48.93 -51.63
CA ARG A 664 -24.98 48.96 -52.78
C ARG A 664 -26.39 48.49 -52.41
N GLU A 665 -26.52 47.39 -51.69
CA GLU A 665 -27.79 46.71 -51.48
C GLU A 665 -28.56 47.23 -50.26
N CYS A 666 -27.86 47.68 -49.22
CA CYS A 666 -28.48 48.00 -47.94
C CYS A 666 -28.34 49.48 -47.56
N ILE A 667 -27.15 50.07 -47.74
CA ILE A 667 -26.88 51.44 -47.27
C ILE A 667 -27.39 52.47 -48.29
N LEU A 668 -27.09 52.29 -49.58
CA LEU A 668 -27.49 53.20 -50.66
C LEU A 668 -29.01 53.44 -50.72
N PRO A 669 -29.89 52.43 -50.60
CA PRO A 669 -31.34 52.66 -50.57
C PRO A 669 -31.79 53.54 -49.40
N VAL A 670 -31.14 53.41 -48.23
CA VAL A 670 -31.42 54.26 -47.07
C VAL A 670 -31.02 55.71 -47.38
N PHE A 671 -29.84 55.93 -47.97
CA PHE A 671 -29.40 57.27 -48.38
C PHE A 671 -30.37 57.89 -49.39
N VAL A 672 -30.75 57.17 -50.45
CA VAL A 672 -31.66 57.69 -51.49
C VAL A 672 -33.01 58.07 -50.88
N ARG A 673 -33.60 57.18 -50.07
CA ARG A 673 -34.88 57.42 -49.41
C ARG A 673 -34.83 58.61 -48.45
N MET A 674 -33.81 58.68 -47.60
CA MET A 674 -33.67 59.72 -46.59
C MET A 674 -33.37 61.09 -47.23
N CYS A 675 -32.53 61.12 -48.27
CA CYS A 675 -32.26 62.33 -49.05
C CYS A 675 -33.49 62.82 -49.82
N GLY A 676 -34.32 61.92 -50.37
CA GLY A 676 -35.60 62.28 -50.99
C GLY A 676 -36.56 62.96 -50.00
N ASN A 677 -36.48 62.61 -48.72
CA ASN A 677 -37.24 63.22 -47.62
C ASN A 677 -36.56 64.46 -47.01
N ARG A 678 -35.48 64.98 -47.64
CA ARG A 678 -34.67 66.12 -47.14
C ARG A 678 -34.10 65.93 -45.73
N ALA A 679 -33.87 64.69 -45.30
CA ALA A 679 -33.21 64.42 -44.02
C ALA A 679 -31.76 64.94 -44.03
N SER A 680 -31.25 65.31 -42.85
CA SER A 680 -29.85 65.70 -42.63
C SER A 680 -28.92 64.47 -42.54
N GLN A 681 -27.62 64.68 -42.75
CA GLN A 681 -26.61 63.61 -42.62
C GLN A 681 -26.56 62.98 -41.21
N ARG A 682 -26.98 63.71 -40.16
CA ARG A 682 -27.11 63.16 -38.81
C ARG A 682 -28.29 62.18 -38.72
N GLU A 683 -29.44 62.57 -39.26
CA GLU A 683 -30.62 61.70 -39.30
C GLU A 683 -30.38 60.45 -40.16
N ILE A 684 -29.58 60.55 -41.22
CA ILE A 684 -29.12 59.38 -41.98
C ILE A 684 -28.27 58.46 -41.11
N ALA A 685 -27.33 59.00 -40.32
CA ALA A 685 -26.52 58.20 -39.41
C ALA A 685 -27.37 57.48 -38.35
N ASP A 686 -28.36 58.18 -37.78
CA ASP A 686 -29.26 57.64 -36.78
C ASP A 686 -30.16 56.54 -37.35
N GLU A 687 -30.67 56.72 -38.57
CA GLU A 687 -31.47 55.69 -39.26
C GLU A 687 -30.65 54.44 -39.60
N LEU A 688 -29.41 54.59 -40.07
CA LEU A 688 -28.53 53.45 -40.33
C LEU A 688 -28.21 52.68 -39.05
N ASN A 689 -27.99 53.38 -37.94
CA ASN A 689 -27.81 52.77 -36.63
C ASN A 689 -29.08 52.06 -36.14
N ARG A 690 -30.26 52.67 -36.33
CA ARG A 690 -31.56 52.09 -35.97
C ARG A 690 -31.84 50.79 -36.73
N LEU A 691 -31.47 50.75 -38.01
CA LEU A 691 -31.57 49.56 -38.86
C LEU A 691 -30.48 48.52 -38.58
N GLY A 692 -29.53 48.81 -37.68
CA GLY A 692 -28.43 47.90 -37.33
C GLY A 692 -27.43 47.69 -38.45
N LEU A 693 -27.39 48.58 -39.45
CA LEU A 693 -26.48 48.44 -40.59
C LEU A 693 -25.04 48.77 -40.14
N PRO A 694 -24.07 47.84 -40.29
CA PRO A 694 -22.72 48.05 -39.79
C PRO A 694 -21.94 49.02 -40.69
N THR A 695 -20.89 49.63 -40.14
CA THR A 695 -19.83 50.26 -40.95
C THR A 695 -18.78 49.22 -41.34
N LEU A 696 -17.87 49.52 -42.27
CA LEU A 696 -16.77 48.62 -42.71
C LEU A 696 -15.96 48.01 -41.54
N ARG A 697 -15.88 48.70 -40.39
CA ARG A 697 -15.18 48.23 -39.19
C ARG A 697 -16.11 47.86 -38.03
N GLY A 698 -17.40 47.65 -38.30
CA GLY A 698 -18.42 47.28 -37.31
C GLY A 698 -18.67 48.33 -36.22
N LYS A 699 -18.34 49.60 -36.48
CA LYS A 699 -18.59 50.71 -35.54
C LYS A 699 -19.93 51.40 -35.84
N PRO A 700 -20.55 52.08 -34.86
CA PRO A 700 -21.79 52.85 -35.09
C PRO A 700 -21.59 53.94 -36.15
N TRP A 701 -22.63 54.27 -36.90
CA TRP A 701 -22.64 55.41 -37.80
C TRP A 701 -22.55 56.72 -37.01
N THR A 702 -21.78 57.65 -37.56
CA THR A 702 -21.62 59.02 -37.07
C THR A 702 -21.62 59.93 -38.29
N LEU A 703 -21.84 61.24 -38.09
CA LEU A 703 -21.76 62.22 -39.18
C LEU A 703 -20.49 62.07 -40.02
N ALA A 704 -19.32 61.94 -39.38
CA ALA A 704 -18.04 61.77 -40.07
C ALA A 704 -17.97 60.47 -40.90
N ARG A 705 -18.65 59.39 -40.47
CA ARG A 705 -18.68 58.11 -41.20
C ARG A 705 -19.67 58.14 -42.37
N VAL A 706 -20.80 58.81 -42.20
CA VAL A 706 -21.73 59.11 -43.31
C VAL A 706 -21.03 59.94 -44.38
N GLN A 707 -20.31 60.99 -43.98
CA GLN A 707 -19.52 61.83 -44.88
C GLN A 707 -18.39 61.07 -45.58
N ALA A 708 -17.72 60.14 -44.87
CA ALA A 708 -16.63 59.36 -45.45
C ALA A 708 -17.09 58.39 -46.56
N VAL A 709 -18.33 57.91 -46.48
CA VAL A 709 -18.92 56.96 -47.44
C VAL A 709 -19.75 57.70 -48.51
N TRP A 710 -20.03 59.00 -48.32
CA TRP A 710 -20.81 59.83 -49.24
C TRP A 710 -20.34 59.78 -50.71
N PRO A 711 -19.03 59.90 -51.03
CA PRO A 711 -18.59 59.85 -52.42
C PRO A 711 -18.78 58.45 -53.05
N GLU A 712 -18.67 57.39 -52.25
CA GLU A 712 -18.91 56.01 -52.68
C GLU A 712 -20.40 55.78 -52.99
N ILE A 713 -21.29 56.37 -52.18
CA ILE A 713 -22.74 56.36 -52.41
C ILE A 713 -23.13 57.12 -53.68
N GLU A 714 -22.60 58.33 -53.89
CA GLU A 714 -22.86 59.12 -55.10
C GLU A 714 -22.36 58.41 -56.36
N ALA A 715 -21.18 57.81 -56.30
CA ALA A 715 -20.62 57.04 -57.42
C ALA A 715 -21.48 55.82 -57.78
N LEU A 716 -22.09 55.17 -56.78
CA LEU A 716 -22.98 54.01 -57.00
C LEU A 716 -24.39 54.40 -57.43
N HIS A 717 -24.89 55.56 -56.99
CA HIS A 717 -26.22 56.07 -57.35
C HIS A 717 -26.29 56.56 -58.80
N GLY A 718 -25.21 57.16 -59.31
CA GLY A 718 -25.12 57.69 -60.68
C GLY A 718 -25.49 59.17 -60.83
N ASP A 719 -26.19 59.75 -59.85
CA ASP A 719 -26.52 61.18 -59.77
C ASP A 719 -26.09 61.81 -58.44
N LYS A 720 -25.78 63.12 -58.45
CA LYS A 720 -25.53 63.88 -57.22
C LYS A 720 -26.80 63.95 -56.37
N LEU A 721 -26.71 63.53 -55.12
CA LEU A 721 -27.80 63.64 -54.16
C LEU A 721 -28.04 65.13 -53.77
N PRO A 722 -29.26 65.53 -53.37
CA PRO A 722 -29.65 66.93 -53.19
C PRO A 722 -28.71 67.74 -52.26
N LEU A 723 -28.26 68.91 -52.74
CA LEU A 723 -27.37 69.86 -52.04
C LEU A 723 -27.95 70.35 -50.70
N SER A 724 -29.28 70.37 -50.53
CA SER A 724 -29.95 70.73 -49.28
C SER A 724 -29.61 69.81 -48.10
N THR A 725 -29.16 68.58 -48.38
CA THR A 725 -28.73 67.60 -47.37
C THR A 725 -27.23 67.70 -47.06
N GLN A 726 -26.43 68.37 -47.90
CA GLN A 726 -24.99 68.58 -47.69
C GLN A 726 -24.66 69.81 -46.80
N MET A 727 -25.60 70.73 -46.57
CA MET A 727 -25.32 72.09 -46.04
C MET A 727 -25.80 72.40 -44.59
N VAL A 728 -25.93 71.42 -43.70
CA VAL A 728 -26.34 71.71 -42.28
C VAL A 728 -25.16 71.80 -41.29
N ALA A 729 -23.92 71.53 -41.68
CA ALA A 729 -22.79 71.44 -40.73
C ALA A 729 -21.98 72.73 -40.48
N PHE A 730 -22.36 73.88 -41.05
CA PHE A 730 -21.63 75.16 -40.83
C PHE A 730 -22.46 76.27 -40.17
N GLY A 731 -23.70 76.00 -39.77
CA GLY A 731 -24.64 77.05 -39.33
C GLY A 731 -24.47 77.54 -37.90
N HIS A 732 -23.98 76.73 -36.96
CA HIS A 732 -23.89 77.13 -35.55
C HIS A 732 -22.71 76.44 -34.85
N GLU A 733 -21.92 77.22 -34.10
CA GLU A 733 -20.93 76.80 -33.09
C GLU A 733 -19.40 76.91 -33.38
N PHE A 734 -18.88 77.97 -34.01
CA PHE A 734 -17.50 78.41 -33.69
C PHE A 734 -17.38 79.94 -33.59
N ARG A 735 -17.20 80.44 -32.36
CA ARG A 735 -17.05 81.86 -31.99
C ARG A 735 -15.62 82.17 -31.53
N SER A 736 -14.58 81.71 -32.23
CA SER A 736 -13.22 82.29 -32.29
C SER A 736 -12.16 81.28 -32.73
N VAL A 737 -11.07 81.81 -33.28
CA VAL A 737 -9.87 81.10 -33.75
C VAL A 737 -9.12 80.36 -32.61
N ALA A 738 -9.32 80.78 -31.35
CA ALA A 738 -8.66 80.15 -30.19
C ALA A 738 -9.13 78.70 -29.94
N GLN A 739 -10.38 78.37 -30.24
CA GLN A 739 -10.93 77.02 -30.03
C GLN A 739 -10.46 76.01 -31.10
N VAL A 740 -9.96 76.48 -32.24
CA VAL A 740 -9.36 75.63 -33.28
C VAL A 740 -7.95 75.20 -32.87
N ALA A 741 -7.18 76.08 -32.23
CA ALA A 741 -5.81 75.80 -31.80
C ALA A 741 -5.71 74.74 -30.68
N GLU A 742 -6.67 74.73 -29.75
CA GLU A 742 -6.68 73.79 -28.63
C GLU A 742 -6.98 72.33 -29.06
N ARG A 743 -7.76 72.14 -30.14
CA ARG A 743 -8.15 70.81 -30.63
C ARG A 743 -7.12 70.13 -31.53
N PHE A 744 -6.12 70.85 -32.03
CA PHE A 744 -4.98 70.29 -32.77
C PHE A 744 -3.73 70.04 -31.92
N GLY A 745 -3.81 70.25 -30.60
CA GLY A 745 -2.81 69.76 -29.65
C GLY A 745 -1.41 70.38 -29.80
N ILE A 746 -1.33 71.67 -30.15
CA ILE A 746 -0.05 72.40 -30.16
C ILE A 746 0.26 72.85 -28.72
N ALA A 747 0.84 71.97 -27.93
CA ALA A 747 1.50 72.36 -26.69
C ALA A 747 2.86 72.98 -27.03
N GLN A 748 2.99 74.31 -26.87
CA GLN A 748 4.19 75.10 -27.14
C GLN A 748 5.46 74.67 -26.35
N GLN A 749 5.41 73.66 -25.47
CA GLN A 749 6.54 73.25 -24.62
C GLN A 749 7.37 72.05 -25.12
N SER A 750 6.92 71.25 -26.10
CA SER A 750 7.68 70.07 -26.54
C SER A 750 8.60 70.28 -27.75
N LEU A 751 8.56 71.44 -28.42
CA LEU A 751 9.45 71.76 -29.54
C LEU A 751 10.72 72.53 -29.13
N ARG A 752 10.73 73.15 -27.94
CA ARG A 752 11.88 73.90 -27.41
C ARG A 752 13.05 73.00 -26.96
N HIS A 753 12.79 71.76 -26.55
CA HIS A 753 13.82 70.91 -25.96
C HIS A 753 14.48 69.94 -26.95
N GLN A 754 13.98 69.81 -28.18
CA GLN A 754 14.45 68.78 -29.13
C GLN A 754 15.27 69.29 -30.32
N LEU A 755 15.36 70.60 -30.58
CA LEU A 755 15.99 71.11 -31.82
C LEU A 755 16.95 72.30 -31.69
N ASP A 756 17.13 72.90 -30.50
CA ASP A 756 18.14 73.96 -30.24
C ASP A 756 18.23 75.05 -31.33
N LEU A 757 17.09 75.65 -31.68
CA LEU A 757 16.97 76.71 -32.68
C LEU A 757 16.81 78.09 -32.00
N ARG A 758 17.35 79.14 -32.62
CA ARG A 758 17.15 80.55 -32.18
C ARG A 758 15.75 81.03 -32.54
N ASP A 759 15.24 82.02 -31.79
CA ASP A 759 13.84 82.49 -31.89
C ASP A 759 13.43 82.95 -33.31
N ASP A 760 14.36 83.49 -34.10
CA ASP A 760 14.09 83.97 -35.47
C ASP A 760 13.80 82.83 -36.47
N ASP A 761 14.33 81.61 -36.23
CA ASP A 761 14.15 80.45 -37.10
C ASP A 761 12.80 79.74 -36.84
N LEU A 762 12.17 80.00 -35.68
CA LEU A 762 10.87 79.44 -35.30
C LEU A 762 9.70 80.19 -35.96
N GLU A 763 9.77 81.51 -36.07
CA GLU A 763 8.75 82.31 -36.77
C GLU A 763 8.73 82.02 -38.28
N ALA A 764 9.90 81.83 -38.90
CA ALA A 764 10.01 81.45 -40.31
C ALA A 764 9.40 80.07 -40.59
N ALA A 765 9.59 79.11 -39.68
CA ALA A 765 8.99 77.77 -39.80
C ALA A 765 7.46 77.81 -39.63
N ILE A 766 6.94 78.62 -38.70
CA ILE A 766 5.49 78.77 -38.50
C ILE A 766 4.84 79.44 -39.71
N LEU A 767 5.46 80.47 -40.29
CA LEU A 767 4.95 81.15 -41.48
C LEU A 767 4.91 80.21 -42.69
N HIS A 768 5.97 79.41 -42.89
CA HIS A 768 6.04 78.40 -43.96
C HIS A 768 4.91 77.36 -43.86
N PHE A 769 4.66 76.82 -42.66
CA PHE A 769 3.54 75.88 -42.44
C PHE A 769 2.17 76.53 -42.68
N ARG A 770 2.04 77.83 -42.42
CA ARG A 770 0.81 78.60 -42.64
C ARG A 770 0.52 78.75 -44.13
N THR A 771 1.53 79.08 -44.93
CA THR A 771 1.42 79.22 -46.39
C THR A 771 1.13 77.88 -47.07
N GLU A 772 1.75 76.78 -46.61
CA GLU A 772 1.45 75.44 -47.11
C GLU A 772 0.02 74.98 -46.77
N ALA A 773 -0.49 75.32 -45.57
CA ALA A 773 -1.86 74.99 -45.18
C ALA A 773 -2.91 75.78 -45.98
N GLU A 774 -2.65 77.05 -46.27
CA GLU A 774 -3.52 77.89 -47.11
C GLU A 774 -3.53 77.43 -48.58
N ALA A 775 -2.36 77.09 -49.14
CA ALA A 775 -2.26 76.50 -50.48
C ALA A 775 -2.95 75.13 -50.57
N TRP A 776 -2.89 74.34 -49.50
CA TRP A 776 -3.54 73.04 -49.41
C TRP A 776 -5.07 73.15 -49.36
N LEU A 777 -5.61 74.08 -48.56
CA LEU A 777 -7.05 74.38 -48.48
C LEU A 777 -7.63 74.88 -49.81
N ALA A 778 -6.86 75.61 -50.61
CA ALA A 778 -7.27 76.06 -51.94
C ALA A 778 -7.26 74.94 -53.00
N SER A 779 -6.47 73.87 -52.80
CA SER A 779 -6.27 72.79 -53.77
C SER A 779 -7.30 71.65 -53.71
N GLY A 780 -8.09 71.56 -52.64
CA GLY A 780 -9.15 70.54 -52.49
C GLY A 780 -8.68 69.07 -52.40
N THR A 781 -7.41 68.80 -52.10
CA THR A 781 -6.84 67.42 -52.05
C THR A 781 -6.64 66.89 -50.62
N ARG A 782 -6.77 65.56 -50.41
CA ARG A 782 -6.68 64.89 -49.08
C ARG A 782 -5.21 64.70 -48.64
N PRO A 783 -4.85 64.78 -47.34
CA PRO A 783 -3.45 64.68 -46.93
C PRO A 783 -2.94 63.22 -46.92
N PRO A 784 -1.65 62.98 -47.24
CA PRO A 784 -1.08 61.63 -47.23
C PRO A 784 -0.86 61.09 -45.79
N PRO A 785 -0.94 59.76 -45.58
CA PRO A 785 -0.82 59.13 -44.26
C PRO A 785 0.61 59.21 -43.67
N ARG A 786 0.67 59.19 -42.33
CA ARG A 786 1.79 59.50 -41.43
C ARG A 786 3.10 58.67 -41.55
N GLU A 787 3.29 57.82 -42.56
CA GLU A 787 4.40 56.84 -42.59
C GLU A 787 5.59 57.14 -43.52
N LYS A 788 5.72 58.38 -44.02
CA LYS A 788 6.95 58.81 -44.72
C LYS A 788 7.49 60.14 -44.18
N ARG A 789 8.00 60.11 -42.94
CA ARG A 789 9.06 61.05 -42.51
C ARG A 789 10.39 60.30 -42.51
N ARG A 790 10.93 60.04 -43.71
CA ARG A 790 12.36 59.79 -43.85
C ARG A 790 13.09 61.09 -43.53
N ARG A 791 14.17 60.98 -42.75
CA ARG A 791 15.10 62.08 -42.46
C ARG A 791 15.46 62.79 -43.76
N VAL A 792 15.09 64.06 -43.87
CA VAL A 792 15.64 64.97 -44.87
C VAL A 792 17.11 65.20 -44.46
N PRO A 793 18.11 64.95 -45.31
CA PRO A 793 19.48 65.34 -45.02
C PRO A 793 19.56 66.86 -45.09
N LEU A 794 20.10 67.49 -44.05
CA LEU A 794 20.48 68.90 -44.13
C LEU A 794 21.71 69.05 -45.04
N PRO A 795 21.86 70.18 -45.76
CA PRO A 795 22.96 70.40 -46.70
C PRO A 795 24.29 70.55 -45.95
N SER A 796 25.36 70.05 -46.55
CA SER A 796 26.73 70.27 -46.08
C SER A 796 27.11 71.75 -46.11
N ALA A 797 27.64 72.24 -45.00
CA ALA A 797 28.59 73.36 -44.94
C ALA A 797 29.76 72.90 -44.06
#